data_AF-A0AAW5YW81-F1
#
_entry.id   AF-A0AAW5YW81-F1
#
_cell.length_a   1.000
_cell.length_b   1.000
_cell.length_c   1.000
_cell.angle_alpha   90.00
_cell.angle_beta   90.00
_cell.angle_gamma   90.00
#
_symmetry.space_group_name_H-M   'P 1'
#
loop_
_entity.id
_entity.type
_entity.pdbx_description
1 polymer ?
#
loop_
_entity_poly.entity_id
_entity_poly.type
_entity_poly.pdbx_seq_one_letter_code
_entity_poly.pdbx_strand_id
1 'polypeptide(L)'
;MAKNVQSRIKEINRHQEAKGKKKYRDEMDLEDEQRFVLRSLLGIEDKDEALVNYLLETYMRDSPKRHQTGIAANLTSDNSIFCKGFTVHILESNRNKRTNAEVSRYAQKWTPELLLATLASQWRVILVSATAETESIFSNFGLDWVYNNIPYVYHLPKKIEQLLNQENEERNKAQRDKGKIDVQWIKPAPGAKLRDVFKASFPVSQLSYPEISDLIAEMPPAPAGIRYDFNWQYKLGSNEKITQKVTFGTACYYFGRNLKLLKALAAFCQKNREHPSRVAFIAYTNRNIREAEAKWYETALQKLGYLDQDNALVCISAKDDPEKQLERVKADWAEGKLKIILTSYSTMSRAVNLQYPAKALLEKYPEDYVVLDDRFYNKENPLVDINGCYMEQPTHLIPGNNADRDRKQFEDDFIQGYLQLIYVCDGLLNLGTPGFTYADSERLLAAYYQGYPLKREKNPFYQIQARDNAYTSQIDQTSGRMVRTVVKPESMFVILDKEIASYLNRSQVDRKRTNAVMEAIVASDPGLRLLPDQTEEKELKLKKLMASNAMDYLVQVALQLVSMSDDMQQLWIKLRVFIAKHPQLDSLDEVKDGKLAKIIFNYYWDFGHPVSGFFYYVERDYKRLVAIGEDRDDVKRQMAAGIKQSFQPQYLDYEEYKQALERIWKQQPEKAGYDLSFKPSRYLLTPGVFNNIYKGAIGEAIGGAVMKHLSFDYHDMADLPNSEMERFDGYLKADDGRIVYVDWKNYNTDAPSGDNDQTVKWIKRKLGMVEMGKSVIIINISKWSNKKMQAIQIADGLADKKVYQYPYLFDEKGKLN
;
A
#
# COMPACT_ATOMS: atom_id res chain seq x y z
N MET A 1 19.76 -6.80 7.18
CA MET A 1 20.97 -7.64 7.37
C MET A 1 21.86 -7.18 8.54
N ALA A 2 22.03 -5.88 8.79
CA ALA A 2 22.96 -5.35 9.82
C ALA A 2 22.73 -5.85 11.27
N LYS A 3 21.49 -5.94 11.79
CA LYS A 3 21.27 -6.26 13.22
C LYS A 3 21.79 -7.63 13.70
N ASN A 4 22.00 -8.61 12.81
CA ASN A 4 22.43 -9.95 13.21
C ASN A 4 23.94 -10.06 13.46
N VAL A 5 24.78 -9.25 12.82
CA VAL A 5 26.25 -9.40 12.88
C VAL A 5 26.81 -8.86 14.20
N GLN A 6 26.44 -7.64 14.63
CA GLN A 6 26.77 -7.15 15.98
C GLN A 6 26.35 -8.12 17.11
N SER A 7 25.13 -8.67 17.03
CA SER A 7 24.63 -9.59 18.06
C SER A 7 25.52 -10.83 18.18
N ARG A 8 26.02 -11.33 17.05
CA ARG A 8 26.88 -12.49 16.95
C ARG A 8 28.31 -12.19 17.42
N ILE A 9 28.86 -11.03 17.07
CA ILE A 9 30.17 -10.56 17.57
C ILE A 9 30.10 -10.41 19.09
N LYS A 10 29.01 -9.83 19.63
CA LYS A 10 28.78 -9.71 21.07
C LYS A 10 28.64 -11.06 21.77
N GLU A 11 27.97 -12.02 21.15
CA GLU A 11 27.82 -13.39 21.66
C GLU A 11 29.17 -14.12 21.71
N ILE A 12 29.94 -14.04 20.62
CA ILE A 12 31.27 -14.67 20.50
C ILE A 12 32.27 -14.01 21.47
N ASN A 13 32.29 -12.69 21.56
CA ASN A 13 33.16 -11.96 22.49
C ASN A 13 32.85 -12.31 23.94
N ARG A 14 31.55 -12.35 24.33
CA ARG A 14 31.14 -12.78 25.67
C ARG A 14 31.62 -14.21 25.98
N HIS A 15 31.53 -15.11 25.00
CA HIS A 15 31.99 -16.48 25.16
C HIS A 15 33.54 -16.60 25.19
N GLN A 16 34.27 -15.75 24.48
CA GLN A 16 35.74 -15.67 24.53
C GLN A 16 36.21 -15.14 25.89
N GLU A 17 35.58 -14.06 26.37
CA GLU A 17 35.87 -13.46 27.68
C GLU A 17 35.60 -14.44 28.83
N ALA A 18 34.48 -15.18 28.78
CA ALA A 18 34.16 -16.21 29.77
C ALA A 18 35.20 -17.36 29.81
N LYS A 19 36.01 -17.51 28.75
CA LYS A 19 37.10 -18.50 28.65
C LYS A 19 38.49 -17.89 28.86
N GLY A 20 38.57 -16.64 29.32
CA GLY A 20 39.84 -15.93 29.53
C GLY A 20 40.62 -15.65 28.24
N LYS A 21 39.95 -15.68 27.08
CA LYS A 21 40.55 -15.41 25.77
C LYS A 21 40.31 -13.97 25.35
N LYS A 22 41.22 -13.45 24.51
CA LYS A 22 41.06 -12.13 23.90
C LYS A 22 39.78 -12.09 23.06
N LYS A 23 39.14 -10.92 22.99
CA LYS A 23 37.99 -10.67 22.12
C LYS A 23 38.31 -11.08 20.69
N TYR A 24 37.31 -11.65 20.02
CA TYR A 24 37.41 -12.03 18.62
C TYR A 24 37.61 -10.79 17.73
N ARG A 25 36.84 -9.72 17.99
CA ARG A 25 36.96 -8.41 17.33
C ARG A 25 36.24 -7.33 18.14
N ASP A 26 36.66 -6.08 18.02
CA ASP A 26 35.89 -4.94 18.53
C ASP A 26 34.56 -4.75 17.78
N GLU A 27 33.59 -4.10 18.43
CA GLU A 27 32.31 -3.74 17.81
C GLU A 27 32.56 -2.75 16.68
N MET A 28 32.02 -3.06 15.50
CA MET A 28 32.17 -2.22 14.31
C MET A 28 31.12 -1.10 14.35
N ASP A 29 31.44 0.09 13.84
CA ASP A 29 30.39 1.07 13.58
C ASP A 29 29.50 0.62 12.41
N LEU A 30 28.38 1.32 12.17
CA LEU A 30 27.40 0.89 11.16
C LEU A 30 27.99 0.87 9.75
N GLU A 31 28.90 1.80 9.46
CA GLU A 31 29.49 1.96 8.13
C GLU A 31 30.55 0.87 7.89
N ASP A 32 31.40 0.62 8.89
CA ASP A 32 32.35 -0.47 8.89
C ASP A 32 31.65 -1.83 8.86
N GLU A 33 30.55 -2.01 9.58
CA GLU A 33 29.75 -3.23 9.55
C GLU A 33 29.14 -3.47 8.17
N GLN A 34 28.64 -2.41 7.51
CA GLN A 34 28.15 -2.49 6.14
C GLN A 34 29.28 -2.83 5.17
N ARG A 35 30.45 -2.18 5.30
CA ARG A 35 31.68 -2.51 4.56
C ARG A 35 32.06 -3.97 4.76
N PHE A 36 32.05 -4.45 5.99
CA PHE A 36 32.42 -5.83 6.34
C PHE A 36 31.44 -6.85 5.79
N VAL A 37 30.13 -6.59 5.91
CA VAL A 37 29.09 -7.45 5.35
C VAL A 37 29.21 -7.48 3.82
N LEU A 38 29.39 -6.34 3.16
CA LEU A 38 29.60 -6.27 1.71
C LEU A 38 30.88 -6.99 1.29
N ARG A 39 32.02 -6.76 1.96
CA ARG A 39 33.29 -7.46 1.71
C ARG A 39 33.15 -8.97 1.89
N SER A 40 32.51 -9.39 2.98
CA SER A 40 32.30 -10.82 3.30
C SER A 40 31.37 -11.52 2.33
N LEU A 41 30.34 -10.82 1.84
CA LEU A 41 29.37 -11.36 0.88
C LEU A 41 29.94 -11.40 -0.54
N LEU A 42 30.79 -10.43 -0.89
CA LEU A 42 31.37 -10.29 -2.23
C LEU A 42 32.73 -11.00 -2.40
N GLY A 43 33.36 -11.46 -1.32
CA GLY A 43 34.66 -12.12 -1.37
C GLY A 43 35.81 -11.20 -1.79
N ILE A 44 35.70 -9.91 -1.46
CA ILE A 44 36.60 -8.85 -1.92
C ILE A 44 37.79 -8.70 -0.96
N GLU A 45 39.02 -8.64 -1.49
CA GLU A 45 40.25 -8.42 -0.72
C GLU A 45 40.48 -6.91 -0.41
N ASP A 46 41.31 -6.58 0.58
CA ASP A 46 41.55 -5.19 1.02
C ASP A 46 42.04 -4.23 -0.09
N LYS A 47 42.54 -4.76 -1.21
CA LYS A 47 43.06 -3.99 -2.35
C LYS A 47 41.99 -3.42 -3.29
N ASP A 48 40.73 -3.82 -3.15
CA ASP A 48 39.60 -3.39 -4.01
C ASP A 48 38.74 -2.31 -3.32
N GLU A 49 39.38 -1.49 -2.47
CA GLU A 49 38.76 -0.42 -1.71
C GLU A 49 37.99 0.58 -2.60
N ALA A 50 38.46 0.78 -3.84
CA ALA A 50 37.80 1.60 -4.85
C ALA A 50 36.43 1.03 -5.31
N LEU A 51 36.28 -0.29 -5.41
CA LEU A 51 34.99 -0.91 -5.76
C LEU A 51 34.02 -0.85 -4.56
N VAL A 52 34.51 -1.09 -3.35
CA VAL A 52 33.72 -0.96 -2.11
C VAL A 52 33.29 0.49 -1.90
N ASN A 53 34.19 1.46 -2.08
CA ASN A 53 33.89 2.89 -2.00
C ASN A 53 33.00 3.33 -3.17
N TYR A 54 33.19 2.86 -4.40
CA TYR A 54 32.28 3.14 -5.51
C TYR A 54 30.87 2.60 -5.24
N LEU A 55 30.76 1.37 -4.72
CA LEU A 55 29.48 0.82 -4.29
C LEU A 55 28.90 1.67 -3.18
N LEU A 56 29.64 2.01 -2.12
CA LEU A 56 29.13 2.87 -1.04
C LEU A 56 28.74 4.28 -1.53
N GLU A 57 29.57 4.95 -2.31
CA GLU A 57 29.33 6.29 -2.87
C GLU A 57 28.17 6.29 -3.87
N THR A 58 28.00 5.24 -4.68
CA THR A 58 26.88 5.11 -5.62
C THR A 58 25.60 4.59 -4.92
N TYR A 59 25.74 3.81 -3.86
CA TYR A 59 24.66 3.37 -2.97
C TYR A 59 24.11 4.54 -2.14
N MET A 60 25.01 5.44 -1.70
CA MET A 60 24.73 6.57 -0.79
C MET A 60 24.56 7.91 -1.51
N ARG A 61 24.90 8.02 -2.82
CA ARG A 61 24.70 9.26 -3.58
C ARG A 61 23.24 9.68 -3.52
N ASP A 62 23.10 10.95 -3.18
CA ASP A 62 21.85 11.64 -2.91
C ASP A 62 20.78 11.27 -3.93
N SER A 63 19.62 10.89 -3.39
CA SER A 63 18.39 11.06 -4.15
C SER A 63 18.34 12.54 -4.60
N PRO A 64 17.89 12.85 -5.83
CA PRO A 64 17.69 14.24 -6.22
C PRO A 64 16.95 14.96 -5.09
N LYS A 65 17.40 16.19 -4.73
CA LYS A 65 16.82 16.99 -3.64
C LYS A 65 15.31 16.88 -3.73
N ARG A 66 14.72 16.05 -2.86
CA ARG A 66 13.31 15.72 -2.93
C ARG A 66 12.60 17.00 -2.56
N HIS A 67 11.80 17.54 -3.48
CA HIS A 67 10.77 18.46 -3.04
C HIS A 67 9.87 17.62 -2.14
N GLN A 68 9.93 17.83 -0.82
CA GLN A 68 9.06 17.16 0.11
C GLN A 68 7.65 17.67 -0.16
N THR A 69 6.92 16.97 -1.01
CA THR A 69 5.53 17.28 -1.30
C THR A 69 4.72 16.67 -0.19
N GLY A 70 4.18 17.54 0.67
CA GLY A 70 3.46 17.20 1.89
C GLY A 70 4.35 17.22 3.14
N ILE A 71 3.95 18.04 4.13
CA ILE A 71 4.18 17.78 5.57
C ILE A 71 5.67 17.80 6.04
N ALA A 72 6.62 18.30 5.25
CA ALA A 72 7.93 18.71 5.80
C ALA A 72 7.82 19.75 6.94
N ALA A 73 6.74 20.53 6.94
CA ALA A 73 6.49 21.58 7.93
C ALA A 73 5.98 21.07 9.30
N ASN A 74 5.82 19.76 9.49
CA ASN A 74 4.83 19.25 10.43
C ASN A 74 5.32 18.12 11.39
N LEU A 75 6.62 17.99 11.61
CA LEU A 75 7.21 17.01 12.53
C LEU A 75 6.75 15.53 12.32
N THR A 76 6.56 15.08 11.07
CA THR A 76 6.23 13.67 10.75
C THR A 76 7.02 13.14 9.56
N SER A 77 7.33 11.84 9.54
CA SER A 77 8.10 11.17 8.49
C SER A 77 7.11 10.45 7.61
N ASP A 78 7.09 10.79 6.33
CA ASP A 78 6.43 9.95 5.37
C ASP A 78 7.37 8.81 4.97
N ASN A 79 7.20 7.67 5.65
CA ASN A 79 7.90 6.42 5.35
C ASN A 79 7.14 5.55 4.34
N SER A 80 6.07 6.06 3.74
CA SER A 80 5.30 5.29 2.78
C SER A 80 6.14 4.91 1.56
N ILE A 81 5.72 3.81 0.92
CA ILE A 81 6.26 3.41 -0.37
C ILE A 81 6.12 4.50 -1.42
N PHE A 82 5.07 5.34 -1.30
CA PHE A 82 4.78 6.44 -2.21
C PHE A 82 5.84 7.54 -2.08
N CYS A 83 6.12 8.03 -0.87
CA CYS A 83 7.10 9.08 -0.66
C CYS A 83 8.54 8.62 -0.90
N LYS A 84 8.91 7.47 -0.31
CA LYS A 84 10.32 7.03 -0.29
C LYS A 84 10.71 6.18 -1.48
N GLY A 85 9.72 5.56 -2.13
CA GLY A 85 9.97 4.47 -3.05
C GLY A 85 10.53 3.24 -2.32
N PHE A 86 11.20 2.38 -3.05
CA PHE A 86 11.89 1.22 -2.47
C PHE A 86 13.29 1.05 -3.05
N THR A 87 14.14 0.35 -2.30
CA THR A 87 15.41 -0.19 -2.77
C THR A 87 15.51 -1.64 -2.32
N VAL A 88 15.71 -2.54 -3.28
CA VAL A 88 15.87 -3.97 -3.06
C VAL A 88 17.28 -4.37 -3.47
N HIS A 89 17.95 -5.10 -2.57
CA HIS A 89 19.25 -5.70 -2.83
C HIS A 89 19.07 -7.21 -2.93
N ILE A 90 19.48 -7.78 -4.05
CA ILE A 90 19.49 -9.22 -4.28
C ILE A 90 20.95 -9.65 -4.29
N LEU A 91 21.28 -10.60 -3.42
CA LEU A 91 22.61 -11.17 -3.33
C LEU A 91 22.54 -12.65 -3.67
N GLU A 92 23.20 -13.03 -4.76
CA GLU A 92 23.25 -14.40 -5.22
C GLU A 92 24.67 -14.94 -5.05
N SER A 93 24.79 -16.04 -4.31
CA SER A 93 26.07 -16.72 -4.10
C SER A 93 25.97 -18.13 -4.65
N ASN A 94 26.74 -18.42 -5.69
CA ASN A 94 26.78 -19.75 -6.27
C ASN A 94 27.73 -20.65 -5.46
N ARG A 95 27.18 -21.56 -4.65
CA ARG A 95 27.98 -22.51 -3.86
C ARG A 95 28.96 -23.35 -4.68
N ASN A 96 28.70 -23.56 -5.98
CA ASN A 96 29.54 -24.38 -6.86
C ASN A 96 30.64 -23.57 -7.58
N LYS A 97 30.59 -22.24 -7.56
CA LYS A 97 31.61 -21.35 -8.12
C LYS A 97 32.10 -20.44 -6.99
N ARG A 98 33.17 -20.88 -6.30
CA ARG A 98 33.71 -20.29 -5.04
C ARG A 98 34.03 -18.77 -5.07
N THR A 99 33.86 -18.05 -6.18
CA THR A 99 34.31 -16.67 -6.36
C THR A 99 33.33 -15.72 -7.05
N ASN A 100 32.10 -16.14 -7.39
CA ASN A 100 31.13 -15.24 -8.04
C ASN A 100 29.91 -15.03 -7.14
N ALA A 101 29.99 -14.01 -6.28
CA ALA A 101 28.81 -13.41 -5.67
C ALA A 101 28.32 -12.27 -6.56
N GLU A 102 27.08 -12.33 -6.98
CA GLU A 102 26.42 -11.26 -7.74
C GLU A 102 25.55 -10.44 -6.78
N VAL A 103 25.69 -9.12 -6.86
CA VAL A 103 24.89 -8.19 -6.07
C VAL A 103 24.16 -7.24 -7.00
N SER A 104 22.85 -7.43 -7.08
CA SER A 104 21.96 -6.62 -7.90
C SER A 104 21.18 -5.66 -7.01
N ARG A 105 21.08 -4.41 -7.46
CA ARG A 105 20.31 -3.37 -6.77
C ARG A 105 19.21 -2.85 -7.69
N TYR A 106 17.98 -2.92 -7.21
CA TYR A 106 16.82 -2.34 -7.86
C TYR A 106 16.29 -1.22 -6.98
N ALA A 107 16.03 -0.06 -7.56
CA ALA A 107 15.47 1.07 -6.81
C ALA A 107 14.44 1.82 -7.65
N GLN A 108 13.24 1.98 -7.11
CA GLN A 108 12.23 2.88 -7.64
C GLN A 108 12.16 4.07 -6.69
N LYS A 109 12.81 5.19 -7.03
CA LYS A 109 12.81 6.41 -6.19
C LYS A 109 11.66 7.36 -6.51
N TRP A 110 11.11 7.31 -7.72
CA TRP A 110 9.97 8.10 -8.17
C TRP A 110 8.75 7.20 -8.32
N THR A 111 7.83 7.25 -7.38
CA THR A 111 6.53 6.58 -7.56
C THR A 111 5.60 7.44 -8.41
N PRO A 112 4.58 6.83 -9.05
CA PRO A 112 3.55 7.60 -9.73
C PRO A 112 2.86 8.62 -8.81
N GLU A 113 2.62 8.27 -7.55
CA GLU A 113 2.00 9.14 -6.55
C GLU A 113 2.91 10.32 -6.19
N LEU A 114 4.20 10.08 -5.95
CA LEU A 114 5.16 11.16 -5.68
C LEU A 114 5.27 12.11 -6.87
N LEU A 115 5.27 11.57 -8.09
CA LEU A 115 5.26 12.38 -9.29
C LEU A 115 3.99 13.24 -9.36
N LEU A 116 2.81 12.65 -9.16
CA LEU A 116 1.54 13.38 -9.14
C LEU A 116 1.50 14.46 -8.07
N ALA A 117 1.96 14.16 -6.84
CA ALA A 117 2.02 15.13 -5.75
C ALA A 117 3.01 16.28 -6.05
N THR A 118 4.14 15.98 -6.68
CA THR A 118 5.12 16.98 -7.12
C THR A 118 4.53 17.91 -8.18
N LEU A 119 3.89 17.33 -9.20
CA LEU A 119 3.21 18.09 -10.25
C LEU A 119 2.10 18.97 -9.67
N ALA A 120 1.24 18.41 -8.82
CA ALA A 120 0.10 19.13 -8.23
C ALA A 120 0.52 20.18 -7.19
N SER A 121 1.72 20.10 -6.63
CA SER A 121 2.27 21.13 -5.73
C SER A 121 2.76 22.37 -6.47
N GLN A 122 3.08 22.25 -7.76
CA GLN A 122 3.64 23.34 -8.56
C GLN A 122 2.66 23.83 -9.64
N TRP A 123 1.82 22.94 -10.15
CA TRP A 123 0.95 23.18 -11.29
C TRP A 123 -0.49 22.81 -10.98
N ARG A 124 -1.42 23.42 -11.72
CA ARG A 124 -2.82 23.02 -11.69
C ARG A 124 -2.96 21.67 -12.43
N VAL A 125 -3.17 20.61 -11.66
CA VAL A 125 -3.41 19.26 -12.20
C VAL A 125 -4.92 18.98 -12.18
N ILE A 126 -5.46 18.57 -13.34
CA ILE A 126 -6.86 18.14 -13.47
C ILE A 126 -6.84 16.63 -13.73
N LEU A 127 -7.33 15.85 -12.77
CA LEU A 127 -7.46 14.41 -12.90
C LEU A 127 -8.82 14.07 -13.54
N VAL A 128 -8.79 13.41 -14.69
CA VAL A 128 -9.99 12.92 -15.38
C VAL A 128 -9.87 11.41 -15.50
N SER A 129 -10.64 10.67 -14.72
CA SER A 129 -10.66 9.21 -14.76
C SER A 129 -12.03 8.67 -14.37
N ALA A 130 -12.51 7.68 -15.13
CA ALA A 130 -13.72 6.92 -14.80
C ALA A 130 -13.56 6.07 -13.52
N THR A 131 -12.33 5.97 -13.01
CA THR A 131 -11.99 5.16 -11.84
C THR A 131 -11.35 5.97 -10.73
N ALA A 132 -11.40 7.31 -10.80
CA ALA A 132 -10.78 8.18 -9.80
C ALA A 132 -11.26 7.82 -8.38
N GLU A 133 -12.53 7.50 -8.23
CA GLU A 133 -13.18 7.12 -6.97
C GLU A 133 -13.04 5.62 -6.64
N THR A 134 -12.40 4.82 -7.49
CA THR A 134 -12.14 3.41 -7.18
C THR A 134 -10.98 3.32 -6.18
N GLU A 135 -11.32 2.92 -4.97
CA GLU A 135 -10.35 2.65 -3.90
C GLU A 135 -9.69 1.28 -4.11
N SER A 136 -8.62 1.26 -4.92
CA SER A 136 -7.79 0.07 -5.12
C SER A 136 -6.46 0.38 -5.81
N ILE A 137 -5.35 0.11 -5.11
CA ILE A 137 -3.99 0.22 -5.67
C ILE A 137 -3.73 -0.74 -6.85
N PHE A 138 -4.56 -1.78 -7.02
CA PHE A 138 -4.45 -2.71 -8.15
C PHE A 138 -4.89 -2.09 -9.49
N SER A 139 -5.69 -1.03 -9.45
CA SER A 139 -6.28 -0.43 -10.66
C SER A 139 -6.13 1.08 -10.75
N ASN A 140 -5.73 1.73 -9.65
CA ASN A 140 -5.66 3.17 -9.51
C ASN A 140 -4.45 3.58 -8.63
N PHE A 141 -4.13 4.88 -8.59
CA PHE A 141 -3.11 5.43 -7.70
C PHE A 141 -3.56 5.43 -6.24
N GLY A 142 -2.60 5.52 -5.31
CA GLY A 142 -2.86 5.87 -3.92
C GLY A 142 -3.31 7.33 -3.76
N LEU A 143 -4.47 7.70 -4.32
CA LEU A 143 -4.93 9.09 -4.37
C LEU A 143 -5.15 9.70 -2.99
N ASP A 144 -5.60 8.92 -2.00
CA ASP A 144 -5.71 9.39 -0.60
C ASP A 144 -4.36 9.91 -0.08
N TRP A 145 -3.28 9.19 -0.40
CA TRP A 145 -1.93 9.64 -0.05
C TRP A 145 -1.56 10.91 -0.82
N VAL A 146 -1.86 11.00 -2.12
CA VAL A 146 -1.57 12.19 -2.93
C VAL A 146 -2.31 13.42 -2.38
N TYR A 147 -3.61 13.30 -2.10
CA TYR A 147 -4.43 14.40 -1.57
C TYR A 147 -3.92 14.90 -0.21
N ASN A 148 -3.47 13.99 0.65
CA ASN A 148 -2.90 14.35 1.96
C ASN A 148 -1.51 15.00 1.85
N ASN A 149 -0.84 14.93 0.70
CA ASN A 149 0.53 15.40 0.48
C ASN A 149 0.65 16.56 -0.51
N ILE A 150 -0.45 17.25 -0.82
CA ILE A 150 -0.45 18.47 -1.64
C ILE A 150 -1.11 19.63 -0.89
N PRO A 151 -0.69 20.89 -1.14
CA PRO A 151 -1.16 22.04 -0.36
C PRO A 151 -2.63 22.39 -0.61
N TYR A 152 -3.17 22.04 -1.79
CA TYR A 152 -4.51 22.38 -2.18
C TYR A 152 -5.13 21.25 -3.01
N VAL A 153 -6.28 20.76 -2.55
CA VAL A 153 -7.12 19.80 -3.27
C VAL A 153 -8.45 20.49 -3.54
N TYR A 154 -8.86 20.58 -4.80
CA TYR A 154 -10.18 21.06 -5.17
C TYR A 154 -11.05 19.87 -5.56
N HIS A 155 -12.03 19.55 -4.70
CA HIS A 155 -13.11 18.65 -5.06
C HIS A 155 -14.24 19.46 -5.71
N LEU A 156 -14.96 18.85 -6.66
CA LEU A 156 -16.11 19.50 -7.27
C LEU A 156 -17.15 19.83 -6.19
N PRO A 157 -17.73 21.05 -6.16
CA PRO A 157 -18.76 21.41 -5.20
C PRO A 157 -19.97 20.48 -5.34
N LYS A 158 -20.62 20.14 -4.22
CA LYS A 158 -21.79 19.25 -4.19
C LYS A 158 -22.87 19.62 -5.21
N LYS A 159 -23.10 20.92 -5.43
CA LYS A 159 -24.05 21.42 -6.43
C LYS A 159 -23.65 21.06 -7.87
N ILE A 160 -22.36 21.11 -8.19
CA ILE A 160 -21.84 20.72 -9.51
C ILE A 160 -21.90 19.20 -9.66
N GLU A 161 -21.53 18.45 -8.61
CA GLU A 161 -21.70 16.98 -8.62
C GLU A 161 -23.15 16.57 -8.85
N GLN A 162 -24.12 17.22 -8.18
CA GLN A 162 -25.54 16.97 -8.40
C GLN A 162 -25.98 17.25 -9.83
N LEU A 163 -25.51 18.35 -10.44
CA LEU A 163 -25.82 18.67 -11.84
C LEU A 163 -25.26 17.61 -12.79
N LEU A 164 -24.00 17.21 -12.59
CA LEU A 164 -23.36 16.17 -13.43
C LEU A 164 -24.02 14.80 -13.23
N ASN A 165 -24.48 14.48 -12.02
CA ASN A 165 -25.26 13.27 -11.74
C ASN A 165 -26.60 13.30 -12.45
N GLN A 166 -27.28 14.45 -12.46
CA GLN A 166 -28.54 14.62 -13.18
C GLN A 166 -28.34 14.47 -14.69
N GLU A 167 -27.33 15.11 -15.29
CA GLU A 167 -27.03 14.94 -16.72
C GLU A 167 -26.70 13.49 -17.07
N ASN A 168 -25.95 12.79 -16.21
CA ASN A 168 -25.65 11.37 -16.37
C ASN A 168 -26.92 10.50 -16.30
N GLU A 169 -27.81 10.77 -15.35
CA GLU A 169 -29.08 10.07 -15.20
C GLU A 169 -30.00 10.30 -16.40
N GLU A 170 -30.08 11.54 -16.91
CA GLU A 170 -30.86 11.86 -18.12
C GLU A 170 -30.31 11.11 -19.34
N ARG A 171 -28.98 11.02 -19.49
CA ARG A 171 -28.34 10.25 -20.56
C ARG A 171 -28.59 8.76 -20.42
N ASN A 172 -28.43 8.20 -19.22
CA ASN A 172 -28.68 6.78 -18.96
C ASN A 172 -30.16 6.45 -19.17
N LYS A 173 -31.07 7.32 -18.73
CA LYS A 173 -32.51 7.20 -19.00
C LYS A 173 -32.82 7.22 -20.50
N ALA A 174 -32.25 8.14 -21.27
CA ALA A 174 -32.43 8.17 -22.72
C ALA A 174 -31.95 6.86 -23.38
N GLN A 175 -30.85 6.28 -22.91
CA GLN A 175 -30.36 4.99 -23.37
C GLN A 175 -31.32 3.84 -23.05
N ARG A 176 -32.00 3.87 -21.90
CA ARG A 176 -33.00 2.87 -21.48
C ARG A 176 -34.35 3.03 -22.21
N ASP A 177 -34.75 4.28 -22.46
CA ASP A 177 -36.05 4.60 -23.07
C ASP A 177 -36.03 4.39 -24.59
N LYS A 178 -34.95 4.80 -25.26
CA LYS A 178 -34.82 4.74 -26.73
C LYS A 178 -34.08 3.51 -27.23
N GLY A 179 -33.12 3.00 -26.46
CA GLY A 179 -32.32 1.84 -26.84
C GLY A 179 -32.51 0.66 -25.89
N LYS A 180 -31.98 -0.50 -26.27
CA LYS A 180 -31.97 -1.71 -25.45
C LYS A 180 -30.53 -2.13 -25.16
N ILE A 181 -30.34 -2.77 -24.01
CA ILE A 181 -29.06 -3.39 -23.63
C ILE A 181 -29.37 -4.83 -23.26
N ASP A 182 -29.03 -5.75 -24.15
CA ASP A 182 -29.18 -7.18 -23.91
C ASP A 182 -27.91 -7.70 -23.22
N VAL A 183 -28.05 -8.06 -21.94
CA VAL A 183 -26.96 -8.61 -21.12
C VAL A 183 -27.12 -10.12 -21.01
N GLN A 184 -26.11 -10.85 -21.49
CA GLN A 184 -26.08 -12.31 -21.45
C GLN A 184 -24.91 -12.83 -20.63
N TRP A 185 -25.21 -13.72 -19.68
CA TRP A 185 -24.19 -14.40 -18.88
C TRP A 185 -23.91 -15.80 -19.44
N ILE A 186 -22.69 -16.03 -19.91
CA ILE A 186 -22.28 -17.31 -20.49
C ILE A 186 -21.54 -18.17 -19.46
N LYS A 187 -21.94 -19.44 -19.40
CA LYS A 187 -21.19 -20.54 -18.78
C LYS A 187 -21.18 -21.76 -19.71
N PRO A 188 -20.23 -22.70 -19.51
CA PRO A 188 -20.28 -24.00 -20.18
C PRO A 188 -21.62 -24.70 -19.89
N ALA A 189 -22.17 -25.38 -20.90
CA ALA A 189 -23.39 -26.17 -20.73
C ALA A 189 -23.14 -27.38 -19.82
N PRO A 190 -24.16 -27.92 -19.14
CA PRO A 190 -24.00 -29.16 -18.38
C PRO A 190 -23.72 -30.35 -19.33
N GLY A 191 -22.94 -31.32 -18.86
CA GLY A 191 -22.65 -32.55 -19.60
C GLY A 191 -21.63 -33.42 -18.87
N ALA A 192 -21.71 -34.74 -19.07
CA ALA A 192 -20.83 -35.69 -18.41
C ALA A 192 -19.44 -35.73 -19.07
N LYS A 193 -19.39 -35.62 -20.40
CA LYS A 193 -18.16 -35.62 -21.20
C LYS A 193 -18.02 -34.34 -22.02
N LEU A 194 -16.82 -34.05 -22.51
CA LEU A 194 -16.54 -32.86 -23.34
C LEU A 194 -17.49 -32.76 -24.54
N ARG A 195 -17.76 -33.89 -25.21
CA ARG A 195 -18.74 -33.96 -26.31
C ARG A 195 -20.16 -33.55 -25.93
N ASP A 196 -20.61 -33.96 -24.75
CA ASP A 196 -21.97 -33.71 -24.29
C ASP A 196 -22.10 -32.20 -23.97
N VAL A 197 -21.07 -31.64 -23.34
CA VAL A 197 -20.96 -30.21 -23.02
C VAL A 197 -20.90 -29.34 -24.29
N PHE A 198 -20.15 -29.77 -25.31
CA PHE A 198 -20.07 -29.07 -26.59
C PHE A 198 -21.41 -29.11 -27.32
N LYS A 199 -22.01 -30.30 -27.45
CA LYS A 199 -23.30 -30.47 -28.14
C LYS A 199 -24.42 -29.70 -27.43
N ALA A 200 -24.46 -29.72 -26.10
CA ALA A 200 -25.40 -28.93 -25.30
C ALA A 200 -25.16 -27.42 -25.41
N SER A 201 -23.95 -26.99 -25.78
CA SER A 201 -23.64 -25.58 -26.03
C SER A 201 -24.10 -25.09 -27.39
N PHE A 202 -24.29 -25.98 -28.37
CA PHE A 202 -24.75 -25.69 -29.73
C PHE A 202 -25.87 -26.65 -30.16
N PRO A 203 -27.04 -26.62 -29.49
CA PRO A 203 -28.11 -27.61 -29.70
C PRO A 203 -28.72 -27.56 -31.11
N VAL A 204 -28.59 -26.43 -31.80
CA VAL A 204 -29.11 -26.21 -33.17
C VAL A 204 -28.12 -26.68 -34.24
N SER A 205 -26.88 -27.05 -33.86
CA SER A 205 -25.89 -27.52 -34.82
C SER A 205 -26.29 -28.86 -35.46
N GLN A 206 -26.12 -28.96 -36.78
CA GLN A 206 -26.37 -30.19 -37.55
C GLN A 206 -25.15 -31.13 -37.59
N LEU A 207 -24.09 -30.81 -36.84
CA LEU A 207 -22.85 -31.56 -36.84
C LEU A 207 -23.03 -32.95 -36.23
N SER A 208 -22.48 -33.95 -36.91
CA SER A 208 -22.37 -35.33 -36.44
C SER A 208 -21.33 -35.45 -35.32
N TYR A 209 -21.40 -36.53 -34.52
CA TYR A 209 -20.40 -36.78 -33.46
C TYR A 209 -18.95 -36.81 -33.97
N PRO A 210 -18.63 -37.40 -35.15
CA PRO A 210 -17.31 -37.30 -35.75
C PRO A 210 -16.85 -35.86 -36.01
N GLU A 211 -17.70 -35.02 -36.61
CA GLU A 211 -17.34 -33.61 -36.88
C GLU A 211 -17.13 -32.80 -35.60
N ILE A 212 -17.94 -33.06 -34.56
CA ILE A 212 -17.73 -32.46 -33.24
C ILE A 212 -16.43 -32.97 -32.62
N SER A 213 -16.10 -34.26 -32.82
CA SER A 213 -14.83 -34.84 -32.35
C SER A 213 -13.63 -34.14 -32.99
N ASP A 214 -13.68 -33.88 -34.29
CA ASP A 214 -12.64 -33.16 -35.02
C ASP A 214 -12.48 -31.73 -34.48
N LEU A 215 -13.59 -31.01 -34.31
CA LEU A 215 -13.56 -29.66 -33.73
C LEU A 215 -12.95 -29.64 -32.32
N ILE A 216 -13.28 -30.61 -31.47
CA ILE A 216 -12.73 -30.71 -30.11
C ILE A 216 -11.24 -31.05 -30.14
N ALA A 217 -10.82 -31.96 -31.03
CA ALA A 217 -9.42 -32.35 -31.16
C ALA A 217 -8.53 -31.22 -31.72
N GLU A 218 -9.08 -30.36 -32.57
CA GLU A 218 -8.40 -29.20 -33.18
C GLU A 218 -8.47 -27.93 -32.33
N MET A 219 -9.30 -27.91 -31.28
CA MET A 219 -9.46 -26.74 -30.41
C MET A 219 -8.13 -26.27 -29.82
N PRO A 220 -7.92 -24.95 -29.66
CA PRO A 220 -6.71 -24.39 -29.07
C PRO A 220 -6.30 -25.11 -27.77
N PRO A 221 -5.13 -25.75 -27.75
CA PRO A 221 -4.77 -26.67 -26.68
C PRO A 221 -4.56 -25.95 -25.34
N ALA A 222 -4.66 -26.71 -24.26
CA ALA A 222 -4.25 -26.25 -22.95
C ALA A 222 -2.71 -26.04 -22.90
N PRO A 223 -2.17 -25.35 -21.87
CA PRO A 223 -0.72 -25.22 -21.68
C PRO A 223 0.01 -26.57 -21.79
N ALA A 224 1.26 -26.53 -22.26
CA ALA A 224 2.05 -27.71 -22.65
C ALA A 224 1.52 -28.50 -23.87
N GLY A 225 0.61 -27.91 -24.67
CA GLY A 225 0.20 -28.47 -25.96
C GLY A 225 -0.80 -29.63 -25.86
N ILE A 226 -1.53 -29.71 -24.76
CA ILE A 226 -2.46 -30.81 -24.50
C ILE A 226 -3.72 -30.62 -25.33
N ARG A 227 -3.98 -31.59 -26.22
CA ARG A 227 -5.21 -31.69 -26.99
C ARG A 227 -6.32 -32.34 -26.17
N TYR A 228 -7.56 -32.03 -26.53
CA TYR A 228 -8.74 -32.52 -25.80
C TYR A 228 -9.25 -33.82 -26.44
N ASP A 229 -9.54 -34.81 -25.60
CA ASP A 229 -10.25 -36.01 -26.02
C ASP A 229 -11.75 -35.83 -25.83
N PHE A 230 -12.48 -36.06 -26.91
CA PHE A 230 -13.92 -36.02 -26.98
C PHE A 230 -14.67 -36.77 -25.87
N ASN A 231 -14.08 -37.88 -25.38
CA ASN A 231 -14.67 -38.77 -24.38
C ASN A 231 -14.24 -38.47 -22.94
N TRP A 232 -13.36 -37.50 -22.71
CA TRP A 232 -12.96 -37.11 -21.35
C TRP A 232 -14.13 -36.63 -20.53
N GLN A 233 -14.14 -36.97 -19.23
CA GLN A 233 -15.13 -36.47 -18.30
C GLN A 233 -14.96 -34.96 -18.11
N TYR A 234 -16.07 -34.22 -18.20
CA TYR A 234 -16.07 -32.80 -17.89
C TYR A 234 -16.35 -32.60 -16.40
N LYS A 235 -15.30 -32.31 -15.63
CA LYS A 235 -15.41 -32.00 -14.21
C LYS A 235 -14.49 -30.83 -13.87
N LEU A 236 -15.08 -29.65 -13.68
CA LEU A 236 -14.35 -28.54 -13.06
C LEU A 236 -13.97 -28.96 -11.63
N GLY A 237 -12.65 -28.95 -11.34
CA GLY A 237 -12.13 -29.25 -10.00
C GLY A 237 -11.57 -30.67 -9.79
N SER A 238 -11.54 -31.54 -10.81
CA SER A 238 -10.79 -32.80 -10.71
C SER A 238 -9.28 -32.55 -10.63
N ASN A 239 -8.61 -33.14 -9.65
CA ASN A 239 -7.15 -33.03 -9.47
C ASN A 239 -6.37 -34.21 -10.09
N GLU A 240 -7.05 -35.09 -10.84
CA GLU A 240 -6.40 -36.22 -11.51
C GLU A 240 -5.40 -35.73 -12.57
N LYS A 241 -4.28 -36.42 -12.77
CA LYS A 241 -3.26 -36.03 -13.77
C LYS A 241 -3.62 -36.59 -15.15
N ILE A 242 -3.56 -35.76 -16.19
CA ILE A 242 -3.62 -36.21 -17.60
C ILE A 242 -2.21 -36.54 -18.10
N THR A 243 -1.23 -35.74 -17.72
CA THR A 243 0.19 -35.94 -18.05
C THR A 243 1.06 -35.71 -16.82
N GLN A 244 2.38 -35.96 -16.90
CA GLN A 244 3.30 -35.70 -15.78
C GLN A 244 3.28 -34.24 -15.30
N LYS A 245 2.82 -33.29 -16.13
CA LYS A 245 2.83 -31.84 -15.84
C LYS A 245 1.45 -31.20 -15.67
N VAL A 246 0.33 -31.83 -16.10
CA VAL A 246 -0.99 -31.15 -16.15
C VAL A 246 -2.13 -32.04 -15.63
N THR A 247 -3.09 -31.42 -14.93
CA THR A 247 -4.28 -32.07 -14.37
C THR A 247 -5.51 -31.99 -15.28
N PHE A 248 -6.47 -32.91 -15.07
CA PHE A 248 -7.80 -32.93 -15.68
C PHE A 248 -8.55 -31.63 -15.45
N GLY A 249 -8.49 -31.09 -14.23
CA GLY A 249 -9.09 -29.81 -13.89
C GLY A 249 -8.55 -28.67 -14.75
N THR A 250 -7.24 -28.63 -14.99
CA THR A 250 -6.62 -27.63 -15.87
C THR A 250 -7.10 -27.78 -17.31
N ALA A 251 -7.12 -28.99 -17.88
CA ALA A 251 -7.62 -29.17 -19.25
C ALA A 251 -9.11 -28.81 -19.38
N CYS A 252 -9.96 -29.22 -18.43
CA CYS A 252 -11.38 -28.86 -18.42
C CYS A 252 -11.60 -27.34 -18.31
N TYR A 253 -10.76 -26.65 -17.56
CA TYR A 253 -10.78 -25.19 -17.47
C TYR A 253 -10.52 -24.52 -18.82
N TYR A 254 -9.45 -24.90 -19.53
CA TYR A 254 -9.12 -24.33 -20.84
C TYR A 254 -10.15 -24.70 -21.91
N PHE A 255 -10.66 -25.94 -21.90
CA PHE A 255 -11.78 -26.34 -22.76
C PHE A 255 -13.02 -25.46 -22.52
N GLY A 256 -13.44 -25.33 -21.26
CA GLY A 256 -14.59 -24.50 -20.90
C GLY A 256 -14.40 -23.04 -21.29
N ARG A 257 -13.19 -22.49 -21.13
CA ARG A 257 -12.83 -21.14 -21.54
C ARG A 257 -12.97 -20.93 -23.06
N ASN A 258 -12.38 -21.80 -23.88
CA ASN A 258 -12.49 -21.70 -25.34
C ASN A 258 -13.95 -21.85 -25.79
N LEU A 259 -14.72 -22.74 -25.14
CA LEU A 259 -16.13 -22.95 -25.44
C LEU A 259 -16.98 -21.71 -25.10
N LYS A 260 -16.72 -21.04 -23.97
CA LYS A 260 -17.38 -19.77 -23.61
C LYS A 260 -17.15 -18.71 -24.70
N LEU A 261 -15.91 -18.54 -25.16
CA LEU A 261 -15.59 -17.61 -26.23
C LEU A 261 -16.29 -17.98 -27.54
N LEU A 262 -16.24 -19.25 -27.97
CA LEU A 262 -16.92 -19.69 -29.19
C LEU A 262 -18.43 -19.44 -29.14
N LYS A 263 -19.08 -19.68 -27.98
CA LYS A 263 -20.51 -19.36 -27.78
C LYS A 263 -20.78 -17.86 -27.91
N ALA A 264 -19.93 -17.02 -27.33
CA ALA A 264 -20.06 -15.56 -27.42
C ALA A 264 -19.95 -15.07 -28.86
N LEU A 265 -18.96 -15.59 -29.61
CA LEU A 265 -18.79 -15.28 -31.03
C LEU A 265 -19.99 -15.74 -31.86
N ALA A 266 -20.47 -16.97 -31.64
CA ALA A 266 -21.64 -17.50 -32.33
C ALA A 266 -22.90 -16.66 -32.08
N ALA A 267 -23.12 -16.25 -30.83
CA ALA A 267 -24.24 -15.39 -30.45
C ALA A 267 -24.20 -14.04 -31.19
N PHE A 268 -23.03 -13.40 -31.28
CA PHE A 268 -22.91 -12.15 -32.04
C PHE A 268 -23.07 -12.35 -33.54
N CYS A 269 -22.50 -13.40 -34.13
CA CYS A 269 -22.69 -13.70 -35.55
C CYS A 269 -24.18 -13.91 -35.90
N GLN A 270 -24.95 -14.54 -35.00
CA GLN A 270 -26.40 -14.64 -35.15
C GLN A 270 -27.06 -13.26 -35.14
N LYS A 271 -26.64 -12.35 -34.25
CA LYS A 271 -27.13 -10.96 -34.23
C LYS A 271 -26.79 -10.18 -35.50
N ASN A 272 -25.61 -10.41 -36.08
CA ASN A 272 -25.24 -9.82 -37.38
C ASN A 272 -26.10 -10.36 -38.53
N ARG A 273 -26.46 -11.64 -38.53
CA ARG A 273 -27.39 -12.19 -39.53
C ARG A 273 -28.80 -11.62 -39.43
N GLU A 274 -29.29 -11.45 -38.19
CA GLU A 274 -30.59 -10.83 -37.95
C GLU A 274 -30.59 -9.35 -38.39
N HIS A 275 -29.48 -8.63 -38.15
CA HIS A 275 -29.32 -7.22 -38.49
C HIS A 275 -27.92 -6.96 -39.07
N PRO A 276 -27.77 -6.91 -40.40
CA PRO A 276 -26.46 -6.77 -41.07
C PRO A 276 -25.67 -5.50 -40.73
N SER A 277 -26.31 -4.49 -40.12
CA SER A 277 -25.66 -3.29 -39.61
C SER A 277 -24.80 -3.54 -38.36
N ARG A 278 -24.98 -4.67 -37.66
CA ARG A 278 -24.25 -5.04 -36.44
C ARG A 278 -22.91 -5.67 -36.77
N VAL A 279 -21.93 -4.82 -37.10
CA VAL A 279 -20.65 -5.23 -37.68
C VAL A 279 -19.47 -5.18 -36.72
N ALA A 280 -19.63 -4.51 -35.57
CA ALA A 280 -18.56 -4.21 -34.63
C ALA A 280 -18.73 -4.93 -33.29
N PHE A 281 -17.90 -5.95 -33.04
CA PHE A 281 -17.85 -6.67 -31.78
C PHE A 281 -16.43 -6.84 -31.28
N ILE A 282 -16.25 -6.79 -29.96
CA ILE A 282 -14.94 -7.00 -29.33
C ILE A 282 -15.05 -8.08 -28.27
N ALA A 283 -14.21 -9.10 -28.37
CA ALA A 283 -14.00 -10.09 -27.33
C ALA A 283 -12.75 -9.75 -26.50
N TYR A 284 -12.97 -9.26 -25.29
CA TYR A 284 -11.95 -9.01 -24.29
C TYR A 284 -11.59 -10.30 -23.56
N THR A 285 -10.40 -10.83 -23.86
CA THR A 285 -9.87 -12.06 -23.29
C THR A 285 -8.76 -11.76 -22.27
N ASN A 286 -8.43 -12.75 -21.43
CA ASN A 286 -7.28 -12.62 -20.52
C ASN A 286 -5.92 -12.91 -21.14
N ARG A 287 -5.89 -13.28 -22.43
CA ARG A 287 -4.66 -13.61 -23.13
C ARG A 287 -4.74 -13.15 -24.57
N ASN A 288 -3.61 -12.78 -25.14
CA ASN A 288 -3.56 -12.54 -26.57
C ASN A 288 -3.90 -13.86 -27.30
N ILE A 289 -4.90 -13.79 -28.16
CA ILE A 289 -5.28 -14.89 -29.06
C ILE A 289 -4.34 -14.82 -30.26
N ARG A 290 -3.75 -15.95 -30.65
CA ARG A 290 -2.87 -16.01 -31.83
C ARG A 290 -3.71 -16.12 -33.10
N GLU A 291 -3.17 -15.67 -34.22
CA GLU A 291 -3.83 -15.79 -35.54
C GLU A 291 -4.30 -17.21 -35.86
N ALA A 292 -3.48 -18.22 -35.57
CA ALA A 292 -3.86 -19.62 -35.76
C ALA A 292 -5.06 -20.05 -34.89
N GLU A 293 -5.18 -19.51 -33.68
CA GLU A 293 -6.32 -19.77 -32.80
C GLU A 293 -7.57 -19.05 -33.30
N ALA A 294 -7.43 -17.79 -33.76
CA ALA A 294 -8.51 -17.04 -34.38
C ALA A 294 -9.06 -17.74 -35.62
N LYS A 295 -8.17 -18.29 -36.46
CA LYS A 295 -8.56 -19.09 -37.64
C LYS A 295 -9.32 -20.35 -37.27
N TRP A 296 -8.96 -21.00 -36.17
CA TRP A 296 -9.76 -22.11 -35.64
C TRP A 296 -11.16 -21.67 -35.22
N TYR A 297 -11.30 -20.56 -34.48
CA TYR A 297 -12.62 -20.03 -34.10
C TYR A 297 -13.47 -19.70 -35.32
N GLU A 298 -12.88 -19.08 -36.34
CA GLU A 298 -13.54 -18.77 -37.61
C GLU A 298 -14.04 -20.04 -38.31
N THR A 299 -13.17 -21.05 -38.43
CA THR A 299 -13.51 -22.35 -39.06
C THR A 299 -14.59 -23.08 -38.27
N ALA A 300 -14.53 -23.04 -36.93
CA ALA A 300 -15.53 -23.63 -36.06
C ALA A 300 -16.90 -22.94 -36.24
N LEU A 301 -16.93 -21.61 -36.32
CA LEU A 301 -18.16 -20.85 -36.58
C LEU A 301 -18.75 -21.16 -37.96
N GLN A 302 -17.92 -21.34 -38.98
CA GLN A 302 -18.34 -21.75 -40.32
C GLN A 302 -18.95 -23.15 -40.33
N LYS A 303 -18.25 -24.14 -39.75
CA LYS A 303 -18.76 -25.52 -39.62
C LYS A 303 -20.05 -25.61 -38.79
N LEU A 304 -20.16 -24.81 -37.73
CA LEU A 304 -21.38 -24.71 -36.92
C LEU A 304 -22.51 -23.95 -37.62
N GLY A 305 -22.24 -23.34 -38.78
CA GLY A 305 -23.21 -22.61 -39.55
C GLY A 305 -23.59 -21.26 -38.93
N TYR A 306 -22.71 -20.61 -38.16
CA TYR A 306 -22.91 -19.25 -37.62
C TYR A 306 -22.20 -18.15 -38.43
N LEU A 307 -21.18 -18.50 -39.21
CA LEU A 307 -20.42 -17.56 -40.03
C LEU A 307 -20.30 -18.06 -41.47
N ASP A 308 -20.43 -17.15 -42.43
CA ASP A 308 -20.31 -17.39 -43.87
C ASP A 308 -19.21 -16.54 -44.53
N GLN A 309 -18.79 -15.46 -43.88
CA GLN A 309 -17.73 -14.56 -44.33
C GLN A 309 -16.34 -15.08 -43.94
N ASP A 310 -15.35 -14.77 -44.77
CA ASP A 310 -13.93 -14.98 -44.48
C ASP A 310 -13.27 -13.73 -43.90
N ASN A 311 -12.26 -13.95 -43.06
CA ASN A 311 -11.48 -12.93 -42.38
C ASN A 311 -12.34 -12.02 -41.47
N ALA A 312 -13.37 -12.57 -40.85
CA ALA A 312 -14.24 -11.85 -39.93
C ALA A 312 -13.60 -11.63 -38.56
N LEU A 313 -12.70 -12.51 -38.12
CA LEU A 313 -12.00 -12.40 -36.85
C LEU A 313 -10.65 -11.71 -37.04
N VAL A 314 -10.35 -10.71 -36.21
CA VAL A 314 -9.11 -9.94 -36.26
C VAL A 314 -8.45 -9.93 -34.89
N CYS A 315 -7.19 -10.35 -34.79
CA CYS A 315 -6.43 -10.23 -33.55
C CYS A 315 -5.77 -8.86 -33.46
N ILE A 316 -5.97 -8.17 -32.33
CA ILE A 316 -5.27 -6.91 -32.03
C ILE A 316 -4.49 -7.07 -30.73
N SER A 317 -3.21 -6.72 -30.76
CA SER A 317 -2.30 -6.85 -29.61
C SER A 317 -1.46 -5.59 -29.41
N ALA A 318 -1.03 -5.35 -28.17
CA ALA A 318 -0.22 -4.18 -27.82
C ALA A 318 1.16 -4.12 -28.50
N LYS A 319 1.62 -5.18 -29.19
CA LYS A 319 2.95 -5.23 -29.82
C LYS A 319 3.06 -4.43 -31.12
N ASP A 320 1.94 -4.23 -31.82
CA ASP A 320 1.95 -3.86 -33.24
C ASP A 320 1.14 -2.58 -33.51
N ASP A 321 1.26 -1.58 -32.63
CA ASP A 321 0.50 -0.32 -32.67
C ASP A 321 -1.03 -0.53 -32.86
N PRO A 322 -1.77 -0.74 -31.76
CA PRO A 322 -3.20 -1.03 -31.81
C PRO A 322 -4.03 0.01 -32.58
N GLU A 323 -3.63 1.29 -32.60
CA GLU A 323 -4.41 2.33 -33.29
C GLU A 323 -4.34 2.15 -34.80
N LYS A 324 -3.14 1.88 -35.33
CA LYS A 324 -2.93 1.62 -36.76
C LYS A 324 -3.64 0.36 -37.23
N GLN A 325 -3.67 -0.70 -36.40
CA GLN A 325 -4.45 -1.91 -36.71
C GLN A 325 -5.95 -1.62 -36.75
N LEU A 326 -6.42 -0.74 -35.86
CA LEU A 326 -7.83 -0.41 -35.73
C LEU A 326 -8.35 0.47 -36.87
N GLU A 327 -7.51 1.30 -37.51
CA GLU A 327 -7.92 2.14 -38.66
C GLU A 327 -8.57 1.31 -39.78
N ARG A 328 -7.94 0.18 -40.15
CA ARG A 328 -8.47 -0.72 -41.18
C ARG A 328 -9.78 -1.36 -40.77
N VAL A 329 -9.86 -1.81 -39.51
CA VAL A 329 -11.06 -2.44 -38.96
C VAL A 329 -12.24 -1.45 -38.92
N LYS A 330 -11.97 -0.20 -38.56
CA LYS A 330 -12.99 0.87 -38.57
C LYS A 330 -13.48 1.20 -39.97
N ALA A 331 -12.59 1.18 -40.98
CA ALA A 331 -12.99 1.36 -42.37
C ALA A 331 -13.90 0.21 -42.83
N ASP A 332 -13.56 -1.03 -42.49
CA ASP A 332 -14.40 -2.20 -42.78
C ASP A 332 -15.76 -2.10 -42.06
N TRP A 333 -15.80 -1.69 -40.79
CA TRP A 333 -17.05 -1.43 -40.09
C TRP A 333 -17.89 -0.34 -40.76
N ALA A 334 -17.29 0.77 -41.19
CA ALA A 334 -18.00 1.87 -41.85
C ALA A 334 -18.64 1.43 -43.18
N GLU A 335 -18.03 0.47 -43.88
CA GLU A 335 -18.55 -0.15 -45.11
C GLU A 335 -19.60 -1.25 -44.85
N GLY A 336 -19.86 -1.59 -43.59
CA GLY A 336 -20.80 -2.63 -43.20
C GLY A 336 -20.25 -4.06 -43.30
N LYS A 337 -18.93 -4.24 -43.26
CA LYS A 337 -18.30 -5.55 -43.19
C LYS A 337 -18.15 -5.99 -41.73
N LEU A 338 -18.58 -7.20 -41.42
CA LEU A 338 -18.44 -7.78 -40.08
C LEU A 338 -16.96 -7.94 -39.73
N LYS A 339 -16.53 -7.29 -38.64
CA LYS A 339 -15.24 -7.57 -38.00
C LYS A 339 -15.41 -7.74 -36.50
N ILE A 340 -14.91 -8.87 -36.01
CA ILE A 340 -14.87 -9.21 -34.59
C ILE A 340 -13.42 -9.14 -34.12
N ILE A 341 -13.16 -8.23 -33.18
CA ILE A 341 -11.82 -8.07 -32.63
C ILE A 341 -11.63 -9.04 -31.47
N LEU A 342 -10.55 -9.83 -31.51
CA LEU A 342 -10.06 -10.63 -30.39
C LEU A 342 -8.87 -9.92 -29.76
N THR A 343 -9.00 -9.52 -28.50
CA THR A 343 -7.96 -8.71 -27.84
C THR A 343 -7.91 -8.92 -26.35
N SER A 344 -6.79 -8.57 -25.72
CA SER A 344 -6.67 -8.56 -24.27
C SER A 344 -7.17 -7.26 -23.66
N TYR A 345 -7.63 -7.31 -22.40
CA TYR A 345 -8.00 -6.10 -21.65
C TYR A 345 -6.90 -5.04 -21.68
N SER A 346 -5.64 -5.41 -21.48
CA SER A 346 -4.52 -4.45 -21.44
C SER A 346 -4.30 -3.72 -22.77
N THR A 347 -4.71 -4.29 -23.90
CA THR A 347 -4.48 -3.70 -25.22
C THR A 347 -5.53 -2.64 -25.57
N MET A 348 -6.83 -2.92 -25.33
CA MET A 348 -7.92 -2.08 -25.85
C MET A 348 -8.89 -1.54 -24.80
N SER A 349 -8.83 -1.98 -23.54
CA SER A 349 -9.73 -1.44 -22.50
C SER A 349 -9.32 -0.03 -22.05
N ARG A 350 -8.05 0.35 -22.26
CA ARG A 350 -7.48 1.65 -21.88
C ARG A 350 -6.90 2.36 -23.11
N ALA A 351 -7.05 3.69 -23.14
CA ALA A 351 -6.47 4.62 -24.13
C ALA A 351 -6.84 4.50 -25.63
N VAL A 352 -7.54 3.47 -26.11
CA VAL A 352 -7.93 3.38 -27.54
C VAL A 352 -9.33 3.97 -27.81
N ASN A 353 -9.48 4.71 -28.91
CA ASN A 353 -10.79 5.18 -29.41
C ASN A 353 -11.43 4.14 -30.33
N LEU A 354 -12.61 3.62 -29.99
CA LEU A 354 -13.30 2.54 -30.72
C LEU A 354 -14.42 3.02 -31.65
N GLN A 355 -14.75 4.30 -31.59
CA GLN A 355 -15.82 4.89 -32.40
C GLN A 355 -15.47 4.82 -33.88
N TYR A 356 -16.48 4.58 -34.72
CA TYR A 356 -16.33 4.51 -36.17
C TYR A 356 -17.43 5.32 -36.90
N PRO A 357 -17.13 5.85 -38.10
CA PRO A 357 -18.13 6.52 -38.93
C PRO A 357 -19.20 5.54 -39.40
N ALA A 358 -20.47 5.95 -39.36
CA ALA A 358 -21.59 5.09 -39.74
C ALA A 358 -22.60 5.76 -40.68
N LYS A 359 -22.20 6.80 -41.43
CA LYS A 359 -23.11 7.50 -42.35
C LYS A 359 -23.81 6.56 -43.32
N ALA A 360 -23.03 5.74 -44.04
CA ALA A 360 -23.56 4.76 -44.98
C ALA A 360 -24.45 3.69 -44.31
N LEU A 361 -24.11 3.29 -43.09
CA LEU A 361 -24.89 2.33 -42.31
C LEU A 361 -26.23 2.91 -41.86
N LEU A 362 -26.25 4.15 -41.39
CA LEU A 362 -27.47 4.85 -40.96
C LEU A 362 -28.40 5.12 -42.16
N GLU A 363 -27.85 5.47 -43.32
CA GLU A 363 -28.63 5.67 -44.54
C GLU A 363 -29.24 4.36 -45.04
N LYS A 364 -28.50 3.24 -44.93
CA LYS A 364 -28.95 1.92 -45.39
C LYS A 364 -29.88 1.21 -44.41
N TYR A 365 -29.66 1.38 -43.11
CA TYR A 365 -30.39 0.69 -42.03
C TYR A 365 -30.83 1.68 -40.94
N PRO A 366 -31.67 2.68 -41.25
CA PRO A 366 -32.04 3.72 -40.29
C PRO A 366 -32.74 3.18 -39.04
N GLU A 367 -33.57 2.14 -39.19
CA GLU A 367 -34.32 1.52 -38.09
C GLU A 367 -33.44 0.74 -37.10
N ASP A 368 -32.21 0.39 -37.49
CA ASP A 368 -31.27 -0.33 -36.61
C ASP A 368 -30.57 0.61 -35.61
N TYR A 369 -30.78 1.92 -35.71
CA TYR A 369 -30.11 2.93 -34.90
C TYR A 369 -31.09 3.89 -34.22
N VAL A 370 -30.67 4.38 -33.06
CA VAL A 370 -31.41 5.38 -32.28
C VAL A 370 -30.48 6.53 -31.90
N VAL A 371 -31.02 7.75 -31.94
CA VAL A 371 -30.33 8.97 -31.49
C VAL A 371 -30.80 9.32 -30.09
N LEU A 372 -29.89 9.22 -29.12
CA LEU A 372 -30.21 9.47 -27.72
C LEU A 372 -30.49 10.95 -27.45
N ASP A 373 -29.68 11.83 -28.03
CA ASP A 373 -29.75 13.29 -27.82
C ASP A 373 -29.36 14.03 -29.10
N ASP A 374 -30.35 14.73 -29.69
CA ASP A 374 -30.18 15.47 -30.94
C ASP A 374 -29.21 16.65 -30.82
N ARG A 375 -28.97 17.18 -29.61
CA ARG A 375 -28.06 18.31 -29.38
C ARG A 375 -26.61 17.98 -29.75
N PHE A 376 -26.23 16.72 -29.60
CA PHE A 376 -24.87 16.23 -29.86
C PHE A 376 -24.77 15.37 -31.12
N TYR A 377 -25.85 15.27 -31.90
CA TYR A 377 -25.90 14.45 -33.10
C TYR A 377 -25.32 15.19 -34.31
N ASN A 378 -24.14 14.76 -34.76
CA ASN A 378 -23.54 15.24 -36.00
C ASN A 378 -24.09 14.45 -37.20
N LYS A 379 -25.02 15.06 -37.95
CA LYS A 379 -25.64 14.46 -39.14
C LYS A 379 -24.67 14.24 -40.30
N GLU A 380 -23.67 15.11 -40.44
CA GLU A 380 -22.72 15.03 -41.56
C GLU A 380 -21.68 13.94 -41.37
N ASN A 381 -21.24 13.76 -40.12
CA ASN A 381 -20.27 12.73 -39.75
C ASN A 381 -20.73 11.99 -38.47
N PRO A 382 -21.76 11.12 -38.59
CA PRO A 382 -22.26 10.39 -37.44
C PRO A 382 -21.25 9.32 -37.03
N LEU A 383 -20.90 9.34 -35.74
CA LEU A 383 -20.08 8.32 -35.10
C LEU A 383 -20.96 7.41 -34.24
N VAL A 384 -20.67 6.12 -34.30
CA VAL A 384 -21.28 5.09 -33.45
C VAL A 384 -20.21 4.38 -32.64
N ASP A 385 -20.61 3.87 -31.47
CA ASP A 385 -19.78 2.94 -30.69
C ASP A 385 -19.96 1.50 -31.22
N ILE A 386 -19.12 0.59 -30.73
CA ILE A 386 -19.23 -0.84 -31.05
C ILE A 386 -20.62 -1.40 -30.71
N ASN A 387 -21.11 -2.35 -31.52
CA ASN A 387 -22.46 -2.91 -31.35
C ASN A 387 -22.54 -3.88 -30.15
N GLY A 388 -21.43 -4.47 -29.75
CA GLY A 388 -21.38 -5.36 -28.61
C GLY A 388 -19.98 -5.72 -28.14
N CYS A 389 -19.92 -6.41 -27.00
CA CYS A 389 -18.67 -7.01 -26.53
C CYS A 389 -18.87 -8.31 -25.75
N TYR A 390 -17.84 -9.13 -25.72
CA TYR A 390 -17.67 -10.24 -24.78
C TYR A 390 -16.59 -9.89 -23.75
N MET A 391 -16.87 -10.13 -22.48
CA MET A 391 -15.94 -9.90 -21.36
C MET A 391 -15.62 -11.22 -20.66
N GLU A 392 -14.38 -11.69 -20.80
CA GLU A 392 -13.84 -12.82 -20.04
C GLU A 392 -13.47 -12.37 -18.61
N GLN A 393 -13.53 -13.24 -17.60
CA GLN A 393 -13.20 -12.85 -16.21
C GLN A 393 -11.76 -12.33 -16.05
N PRO A 394 -11.48 -11.06 -15.70
CA PRO A 394 -10.12 -10.54 -15.59
C PRO A 394 -9.19 -11.40 -14.69
N THR A 395 -7.99 -11.80 -15.15
CA THR A 395 -7.07 -12.63 -14.32
C THR A 395 -5.76 -11.96 -13.94
N HIS A 396 -5.46 -10.78 -14.49
CA HIS A 396 -4.13 -10.13 -14.37
C HIS A 396 -4.16 -8.79 -13.62
N LEU A 397 -5.23 -8.51 -12.86
CA LEU A 397 -5.35 -7.26 -12.10
C LEU A 397 -4.53 -7.26 -10.81
N ILE A 398 -4.30 -8.43 -10.23
CA ILE A 398 -3.46 -8.59 -9.04
C ILE A 398 -2.10 -9.17 -9.44
N PRO A 399 -1.01 -8.82 -8.75
CA PRO A 399 0.29 -9.45 -8.98
C PRO A 399 0.19 -10.98 -8.85
N GLY A 400 0.78 -11.69 -9.82
CA GLY A 400 0.80 -13.15 -9.81
C GLY A 400 1.75 -13.68 -8.74
N ASN A 401 1.33 -14.72 -8.01
CA ASN A 401 2.24 -15.52 -7.18
C ASN A 401 2.75 -16.67 -8.06
N ASN A 402 4.00 -16.58 -8.53
CA ASN A 402 4.57 -17.50 -9.52
C ASN A 402 4.42 -18.98 -9.09
N ALA A 403 3.66 -19.74 -9.87
CA ALA A 403 3.44 -21.18 -9.65
C ALA A 403 4.20 -22.08 -10.63
N ASP A 404 4.63 -21.58 -11.80
CA ASP A 404 5.11 -22.45 -12.89
C ASP A 404 6.26 -21.85 -13.73
N ARG A 405 6.89 -20.75 -13.27
CA ARG A 405 8.07 -20.23 -13.97
C ARG A 405 9.31 -20.97 -13.46
N ASP A 406 9.95 -21.74 -14.33
CA ASP A 406 11.31 -22.22 -14.08
C ASP A 406 12.16 -21.00 -13.71
N ARG A 407 12.66 -20.94 -12.47
CA ARG A 407 13.48 -19.83 -11.93
C ARG A 407 14.60 -19.38 -12.88
N LYS A 408 15.05 -20.29 -13.74
CA LYS A 408 16.18 -20.12 -14.66
C LYS A 408 15.85 -19.44 -15.99
N GLN A 409 14.58 -19.32 -16.41
CA GLN A 409 14.32 -18.87 -17.78
C GLN A 409 14.32 -17.34 -17.95
N PHE A 410 13.98 -16.56 -16.92
CA PHE A 410 14.05 -15.08 -16.97
C PHE A 410 14.18 -14.49 -15.55
N GLU A 411 15.42 -14.28 -15.09
CA GLU A 411 15.70 -13.64 -13.79
C GLU A 411 15.05 -12.25 -13.69
N ASP A 412 15.10 -11.46 -14.78
CA ASP A 412 14.50 -10.13 -14.85
C ASP A 412 12.99 -10.13 -14.59
N ASP A 413 12.24 -11.07 -15.18
CA ASP A 413 10.80 -11.19 -15.00
C ASP A 413 10.42 -11.55 -13.55
N PHE A 414 11.21 -12.46 -12.93
CA PHE A 414 11.01 -12.81 -11.53
C PHE A 414 11.20 -11.57 -10.65
N ILE A 415 12.28 -10.82 -10.89
CA ILE A 415 12.61 -9.63 -10.13
C ILE A 415 11.54 -8.56 -10.32
N GLN A 416 11.16 -8.24 -11.56
CA GLN A 416 10.11 -7.25 -11.85
C GLN A 416 8.80 -7.57 -11.10
N GLY A 417 8.35 -8.83 -11.15
CA GLY A 417 7.14 -9.23 -10.42
C GLY A 417 7.31 -9.16 -8.89
N TYR A 418 8.51 -9.42 -8.36
CA TYR A 418 8.79 -9.26 -6.94
C TYR A 418 8.75 -7.79 -6.51
N LEU A 419 9.34 -6.90 -7.30
CA LEU A 419 9.32 -5.46 -7.05
C LEU A 419 7.89 -4.90 -7.13
N GLN A 420 7.09 -5.35 -8.10
CA GLN A 420 5.67 -5.01 -8.19
C GLN A 420 4.90 -5.49 -6.96
N LEU A 421 5.20 -6.70 -6.46
CA LEU A 421 4.57 -7.24 -5.27
C LEU A 421 4.91 -6.43 -4.02
N ILE A 422 6.18 -6.02 -3.84
CA ILE A 422 6.60 -5.13 -2.74
C ILE A 422 5.82 -3.82 -2.78
N TYR A 423 5.76 -3.18 -3.96
CA TYR A 423 5.06 -1.92 -4.14
C TYR A 423 3.57 -2.03 -3.75
N VAL A 424 2.90 -3.08 -4.23
CA VAL A 424 1.48 -3.32 -3.95
C VAL A 424 1.24 -3.62 -2.48
N CYS A 425 2.03 -4.52 -1.88
CA CYS A 425 1.89 -4.86 -0.46
C CYS A 425 2.09 -3.65 0.45
N ASP A 426 3.16 -2.88 0.24
CA ASP A 426 3.40 -1.68 1.05
C ASP A 426 2.37 -0.58 0.73
N GLY A 427 1.91 -0.46 -0.51
CA GLY A 427 0.84 0.46 -0.90
C GLY A 427 -0.46 0.16 -0.16
N LEU A 428 -0.87 -1.11 -0.11
CA LEU A 428 -2.07 -1.54 0.62
C LEU A 428 -1.97 -1.20 2.12
N LEU A 429 -0.79 -1.41 2.73
CA LEU A 429 -0.53 -1.07 4.13
C LEU A 429 -0.58 0.45 4.37
N ASN A 430 0.05 1.24 3.49
CA ASN A 430 0.11 2.70 3.62
C ASN A 430 -1.23 3.39 3.33
N LEU A 431 -2.11 2.74 2.56
CA LEU A 431 -3.50 3.19 2.34
C LEU A 431 -4.47 2.70 3.42
N GLY A 432 -3.99 1.97 4.44
CA GLY A 432 -4.85 1.45 5.51
C GLY A 432 -5.88 0.43 5.02
N THR A 433 -5.56 -0.36 3.99
CA THR A 433 -6.53 -1.24 3.32
C THR A 433 -7.17 -2.23 4.33
N PRO A 434 -8.50 -2.24 4.48
CA PRO A 434 -9.22 -3.19 5.33
C PRO A 434 -8.91 -4.65 4.98
N GLY A 435 -8.81 -5.50 6.00
CA GLY A 435 -8.49 -6.93 5.85
C GLY A 435 -7.06 -7.27 5.39
N PHE A 436 -6.19 -6.29 5.09
CA PHE A 436 -4.78 -6.52 4.75
C PHE A 436 -3.84 -6.19 5.93
N THR A 437 -2.82 -7.02 6.16
CA THR A 437 -1.86 -6.87 7.27
C THR A 437 -0.40 -7.07 6.85
N TYR A 438 0.52 -6.75 7.76
CA TYR A 438 1.94 -7.03 7.54
C TYR A 438 2.24 -8.53 7.45
N ALA A 439 1.53 -9.37 8.20
CA ALA A 439 1.68 -10.82 8.11
C ALA A 439 1.24 -11.34 6.74
N ASP A 440 0.21 -10.74 6.15
CA ASP A 440 -0.21 -11.04 4.77
C ASP A 440 0.84 -10.62 3.75
N SER A 441 1.42 -9.43 3.91
CA SER A 441 2.54 -8.96 3.09
C SER A 441 3.73 -9.91 3.17
N GLU A 442 4.18 -10.27 4.38
CA GLU A 442 5.29 -11.22 4.58
C GLU A 442 5.00 -12.58 3.95
N ARG A 443 3.77 -13.09 4.09
CA ARG A 443 3.35 -14.35 3.50
C ARG A 443 3.40 -14.32 1.97
N LEU A 444 2.91 -13.25 1.36
CA LEU A 444 2.91 -13.06 -0.10
C LEU A 444 4.34 -12.96 -0.63
N LEU A 445 5.17 -12.11 -0.02
CA LEU A 445 6.56 -11.91 -0.41
C LEU A 445 7.37 -13.19 -0.24
N ALA A 446 7.19 -13.91 0.88
CA ALA A 446 7.86 -15.18 1.12
C ALA A 446 7.43 -16.26 0.11
N ALA A 447 6.14 -16.35 -0.22
CA ALA A 447 5.64 -17.30 -1.20
C ALA A 447 6.19 -17.03 -2.60
N TYR A 448 6.18 -15.77 -3.03
CA TYR A 448 6.76 -15.37 -4.32
C TYR A 448 8.26 -15.66 -4.36
N TYR A 449 9.01 -15.24 -3.33
CA TYR A 449 10.45 -15.43 -3.28
C TYR A 449 10.85 -16.90 -3.27
N GLN A 450 10.15 -17.74 -2.50
CA GLN A 450 10.41 -19.18 -2.42
C GLN A 450 9.86 -19.96 -3.62
N GLY A 451 9.04 -19.33 -4.48
CA GLY A 451 8.52 -19.93 -5.70
C GLY A 451 7.48 -21.02 -5.45
N TYR A 452 6.68 -20.92 -4.39
CA TYR A 452 5.56 -21.84 -4.16
C TYR A 452 4.21 -21.13 -4.32
N PRO A 453 3.22 -21.79 -4.94
CA PRO A 453 1.90 -21.20 -5.14
C PRO A 453 1.12 -21.10 -3.82
N LEU A 454 0.43 -19.98 -3.63
CA LEU A 454 -0.62 -19.87 -2.63
C LEU A 454 -1.96 -20.27 -3.24
N LYS A 455 -2.62 -21.26 -2.63
CA LYS A 455 -4.03 -21.58 -2.94
C LYS A 455 -4.89 -20.32 -2.79
N ARG A 456 -5.96 -20.22 -3.60
CA ARG A 456 -6.87 -19.07 -3.62
C ARG A 456 -7.41 -18.74 -2.23
N GLU A 457 -7.87 -19.73 -1.45
CA GLU A 457 -8.39 -19.49 -0.10
C GLU A 457 -7.33 -18.93 0.88
N LYS A 458 -6.06 -19.22 0.59
CA LYS A 458 -4.91 -18.87 1.42
C LYS A 458 -4.18 -17.62 0.94
N ASN A 459 -4.57 -17.04 -0.19
CA ASN A 459 -3.94 -15.86 -0.76
C ASN A 459 -4.63 -14.59 -0.26
N PRO A 460 -3.96 -13.73 0.52
CA PRO A 460 -4.56 -12.54 1.12
C PRO A 460 -5.20 -11.58 0.10
N PHE A 461 -4.64 -11.45 -1.11
CA PHE A 461 -5.24 -10.61 -2.16
C PHE A 461 -6.65 -11.07 -2.55
N TYR A 462 -6.99 -12.34 -2.32
CA TYR A 462 -8.31 -12.85 -2.61
C TYR A 462 -9.35 -12.60 -1.50
N GLN A 463 -8.91 -12.04 -0.37
CA GLN A 463 -9.73 -11.83 0.82
C GLN A 463 -10.07 -10.35 1.08
N ILE A 464 -9.56 -9.43 0.26
CA ILE A 464 -9.72 -7.98 0.44
C ILE A 464 -10.65 -7.36 -0.60
N GLN A 465 -11.47 -6.40 -0.20
CA GLN A 465 -12.40 -5.72 -1.10
C GLN A 465 -11.71 -4.89 -2.18
N ALA A 466 -10.49 -4.39 -1.92
CA ALA A 466 -9.69 -3.67 -2.92
C ALA A 466 -9.50 -4.48 -4.22
N ARG A 467 -9.46 -5.83 -4.15
CA ARG A 467 -9.49 -6.69 -5.34
C ARG A 467 -10.81 -6.55 -6.08
N ASP A 468 -11.92 -6.81 -5.40
CA ASP A 468 -13.27 -6.76 -6.01
C ASP A 468 -13.54 -5.37 -6.62
N ASN A 469 -13.03 -4.32 -5.99
CA ASN A 469 -13.12 -2.96 -6.51
C ASN A 469 -12.34 -2.76 -7.82
N ALA A 470 -11.14 -3.34 -7.93
CA ALA A 470 -10.35 -3.30 -9.16
C ALA A 470 -11.02 -4.08 -10.30
N TYR A 471 -11.60 -5.24 -9.99
CA TYR A 471 -12.32 -6.05 -10.97
C TYR A 471 -13.56 -5.34 -11.51
N THR A 472 -14.38 -4.80 -10.61
CA THR A 472 -15.56 -4.00 -10.95
C THR A 472 -15.17 -2.80 -11.81
N SER A 473 -14.11 -2.10 -11.43
CA SER A 473 -13.55 -0.97 -12.17
C SER A 473 -13.07 -1.34 -13.58
N GLN A 474 -12.50 -2.54 -13.78
CA GLN A 474 -12.09 -3.00 -15.11
C GLN A 474 -13.30 -3.27 -16.02
N ILE A 475 -14.37 -3.87 -15.48
CA ILE A 475 -15.61 -4.12 -16.22
C ILE A 475 -16.32 -2.80 -16.54
N ASP A 476 -16.43 -1.91 -15.56
CA ASP A 476 -17.01 -0.58 -15.74
C ASP A 476 -16.27 0.23 -16.82
N GLN A 477 -14.93 0.29 -16.78
CA GLN A 477 -14.12 0.93 -17.83
C GLN A 477 -14.35 0.33 -19.21
N THR A 478 -14.48 -1.00 -19.29
CA THR A 478 -14.71 -1.70 -20.56
C THR A 478 -16.09 -1.37 -21.11
N SER A 479 -17.12 -1.44 -20.25
CA SER A 479 -18.50 -1.07 -20.61
C SER A 479 -18.64 0.40 -21.02
N GLY A 480 -17.90 1.30 -20.37
CA GLY A 480 -17.83 2.73 -20.67
C GLY A 480 -17.31 3.05 -22.08
N ARG A 481 -16.74 2.07 -22.79
CA ARG A 481 -16.35 2.20 -24.20
C ARG A 481 -17.52 2.13 -25.17
N MET A 482 -18.69 1.64 -24.74
CA MET A 482 -19.88 1.47 -25.58
C MET A 482 -20.87 2.65 -25.49
N VAL A 483 -20.66 3.58 -24.56
CA VAL A 483 -21.61 4.64 -24.20
C VAL A 483 -21.08 6.05 -24.43
N ARG A 484 -20.22 6.25 -25.44
CA ARG A 484 -19.54 7.53 -25.69
C ARG A 484 -20.23 8.40 -26.74
N THR A 485 -20.80 7.81 -27.77
CA THR A 485 -21.57 8.50 -28.81
C THR A 485 -23.03 8.68 -28.41
N VAL A 486 -23.77 9.51 -29.16
CA VAL A 486 -25.23 9.65 -29.03
C VAL A 486 -26.01 8.78 -30.02
N VAL A 487 -25.38 8.32 -31.08
CA VAL A 487 -25.97 7.34 -32.01
C VAL A 487 -25.64 5.95 -31.48
N LYS A 488 -26.68 5.14 -31.27
CA LYS A 488 -26.59 3.79 -30.72
C LYS A 488 -27.30 2.80 -31.62
N PRO A 489 -26.88 1.53 -31.65
CA PRO A 489 -27.76 0.50 -32.18
C PRO A 489 -29.05 0.46 -31.33
N GLU A 490 -30.17 0.09 -31.94
CA GLU A 490 -31.44 -0.12 -31.23
C GLU A 490 -31.30 -1.09 -30.04
N SER A 491 -30.36 -2.05 -30.14
CA SER A 491 -30.01 -2.99 -29.09
C SER A 491 -28.50 -3.21 -29.06
N MET A 492 -27.86 -2.86 -27.94
CA MET A 492 -26.47 -3.21 -27.64
C MET A 492 -26.38 -4.63 -27.09
N PHE A 493 -25.31 -5.35 -27.41
CA PHE A 493 -25.13 -6.75 -27.02
C PHE A 493 -23.93 -6.94 -26.10
N VAL A 494 -24.18 -7.29 -24.83
CA VAL A 494 -23.15 -7.37 -23.80
C VAL A 494 -23.12 -8.77 -23.22
N ILE A 495 -22.02 -9.48 -23.48
CA ILE A 495 -21.85 -10.87 -23.05
C ILE A 495 -20.77 -10.93 -21.97
N LEU A 496 -21.07 -11.53 -20.83
CA LEU A 496 -20.12 -11.70 -19.73
C LEU A 496 -19.94 -13.17 -19.39
N ASP A 497 -18.70 -13.54 -19.07
CA ASP A 497 -18.43 -14.79 -18.38
C ASP A 497 -19.13 -14.81 -17.00
N LYS A 498 -19.91 -15.86 -16.70
CA LYS A 498 -20.63 -15.96 -15.43
C LYS A 498 -19.72 -15.94 -14.21
N GLU A 499 -18.44 -16.30 -14.37
CA GLU A 499 -17.45 -16.25 -13.28
C GLU A 499 -17.22 -14.81 -12.77
N ILE A 500 -17.42 -13.79 -13.62
CA ILE A 500 -17.30 -12.35 -13.27
C ILE A 500 -18.23 -11.97 -12.11
N ALA A 501 -19.43 -12.57 -12.03
CA ALA A 501 -20.42 -12.26 -11.01
C ALA A 501 -19.89 -12.40 -9.58
N SER A 502 -18.92 -13.30 -9.35
CA SER A 502 -18.32 -13.50 -8.02
C SER A 502 -17.36 -12.39 -7.57
N TYR A 503 -16.99 -11.48 -8.47
CA TYR A 503 -16.01 -10.40 -8.25
C TYR A 503 -16.58 -8.99 -8.43
N LEU A 504 -17.79 -8.88 -8.99
CA LEU A 504 -18.46 -7.58 -9.12
C LEU A 504 -19.03 -7.14 -7.77
N ASN A 505 -18.66 -5.93 -7.37
CA ASN A 505 -19.13 -5.27 -6.17
C ASN A 505 -20.27 -4.31 -6.52
N ARG A 506 -21.51 -4.71 -6.22
CA ARG A 506 -22.68 -3.86 -6.46
C ARG A 506 -22.62 -2.56 -5.65
N SER A 507 -22.14 -2.60 -4.41
CA SER A 507 -22.11 -1.40 -3.55
C SER A 507 -21.18 -0.32 -4.09
N GLN A 508 -20.10 -0.69 -4.80
CA GLN A 508 -19.24 0.28 -5.47
C GLN A 508 -19.94 0.97 -6.64
N VAL A 509 -20.71 0.22 -7.44
CA VAL A 509 -21.43 0.78 -8.60
C VAL A 509 -22.50 1.76 -8.13
N ASP A 510 -23.25 1.39 -7.08
CA ASP A 510 -24.34 2.21 -6.54
C ASP A 510 -23.85 3.53 -5.89
N ARG A 511 -22.58 3.59 -5.46
CA ARG A 511 -21.99 4.75 -4.76
C ARG A 511 -21.38 5.81 -5.68
N LYS A 512 -21.26 5.54 -6.99
CA LYS A 512 -20.57 6.42 -7.93
C LYS A 512 -21.38 6.65 -9.21
N ARG A 513 -21.01 7.68 -9.98
CA ARG A 513 -21.53 7.81 -11.36
C ARG A 513 -21.07 6.63 -12.20
N THR A 514 -22.01 5.98 -12.86
CA THR A 514 -21.76 4.88 -13.79
C THR A 514 -22.56 5.03 -15.08
N ASN A 515 -22.32 4.14 -16.03
CA ASN A 515 -22.94 4.16 -17.35
C ASN A 515 -24.11 3.16 -17.45
N ALA A 516 -25.02 3.41 -18.38
CA ALA A 516 -26.20 2.57 -18.61
C ALA A 516 -25.89 1.08 -18.87
N VAL A 517 -24.73 0.74 -19.47
CA VAL A 517 -24.35 -0.67 -19.67
C VAL A 517 -24.00 -1.33 -18.34
N MET A 518 -23.26 -0.65 -17.46
CA MET A 518 -22.96 -1.16 -16.13
C MET A 518 -24.23 -1.29 -15.27
N GLU A 519 -25.17 -0.36 -15.37
CA GLU A 519 -26.49 -0.47 -14.73
C GLU A 519 -27.24 -1.70 -15.22
N ALA A 520 -27.27 -1.95 -16.54
CA ALA A 520 -27.90 -3.13 -17.12
C ALA A 520 -27.22 -4.44 -16.65
N ILE A 521 -25.89 -4.44 -16.53
CA ILE A 521 -25.14 -5.59 -15.98
C ILE A 521 -25.60 -5.89 -14.55
N VAL A 522 -25.66 -4.87 -13.69
CA VAL A 522 -26.09 -5.05 -12.29
C VAL A 522 -27.56 -5.48 -12.22
N ALA A 523 -28.43 -4.91 -13.04
CA ALA A 523 -29.85 -5.27 -13.08
C ALA A 523 -30.09 -6.71 -13.59
N SER A 524 -29.22 -7.20 -14.49
CA SER A 524 -29.34 -8.55 -15.07
C SER A 524 -29.01 -9.69 -14.10
N ASP A 525 -28.35 -9.40 -12.98
CA ASP A 525 -28.01 -10.37 -11.95
C ASP A 525 -28.24 -9.79 -10.54
N PRO A 526 -29.47 -9.86 -10.01
CA PRO A 526 -29.78 -9.33 -8.68
C PRO A 526 -28.97 -9.98 -7.54
N GLY A 527 -28.36 -11.15 -7.79
CA GLY A 527 -27.53 -11.89 -6.83
C GLY A 527 -26.08 -11.42 -6.73
N LEU A 528 -25.68 -10.34 -7.42
CA LEU A 528 -24.36 -9.75 -7.28
C LEU A 528 -24.06 -9.35 -5.82
N ARG A 529 -22.79 -9.48 -5.42
CA ARG A 529 -22.36 -9.29 -4.03
C ARG A 529 -22.51 -7.83 -3.60
N LEU A 530 -23.15 -7.63 -2.45
CA LEU A 530 -23.10 -6.41 -1.66
C LEU A 530 -21.98 -6.55 -0.64
N LEU A 531 -20.89 -5.81 -0.81
CA LEU A 531 -19.78 -5.83 0.15
C LEU A 531 -20.07 -4.88 1.32
N PRO A 532 -19.67 -5.26 2.55
CA PRO A 532 -19.89 -4.43 3.73
C PRO A 532 -19.09 -3.14 3.64
N ASP A 533 -19.59 -2.08 4.28
CA ASP A 533 -18.83 -0.86 4.46
C ASP A 533 -17.62 -1.11 5.38
N GLN A 534 -16.43 -0.65 4.95
CA GLN A 534 -15.18 -0.80 5.72
C GLN A 534 -14.54 0.56 6.03
N THR A 535 -15.29 1.67 5.90
CA THR A 535 -14.78 3.03 6.11
C THR A 535 -14.18 3.19 7.50
N GLU A 536 -14.87 2.71 8.55
CA GLU A 536 -14.37 2.78 9.94
C GLU A 536 -13.06 1.99 10.15
N GLU A 537 -12.95 0.76 9.60
CA GLU A 537 -11.71 -0.03 9.69
C GLU A 537 -10.55 0.68 8.98
N LYS A 538 -10.81 1.24 7.80
CA LYS A 538 -9.83 1.99 7.02
C LYS A 538 -9.33 3.22 7.79
N GLU A 539 -10.25 4.04 8.30
CA GLU A 539 -9.92 5.23 9.09
C GLU A 539 -9.10 4.88 10.34
N LEU A 540 -9.49 3.81 11.04
CA LEU A 540 -8.75 3.32 12.20
C LEU A 540 -7.32 2.90 11.82
N LYS A 541 -7.14 2.18 10.71
CA LYS A 541 -5.80 1.79 10.22
C LYS A 541 -4.96 3.00 9.83
N LEU A 542 -5.55 3.98 9.13
CA LEU A 542 -4.85 5.21 8.75
C LEU A 542 -4.44 6.04 9.97
N LYS A 543 -5.31 6.21 10.97
CA LYS A 543 -4.97 6.89 12.23
C LYS A 543 -3.79 6.22 12.94
N LYS A 544 -3.78 4.88 13.02
CA LYS A 544 -2.65 4.12 13.60
C LYS A 544 -1.36 4.29 12.80
N LEU A 545 -1.45 4.32 11.48
CA LEU A 545 -0.30 4.56 10.60
C LEU A 545 0.26 5.97 10.80
N MET A 546 -0.60 6.99 10.86
CA MET A 546 -0.21 8.39 11.11
C MET A 546 0.49 8.54 12.47
N ALA A 547 -0.07 7.96 13.54
CA ALA A 547 0.55 7.93 14.85
C ALA A 547 1.92 7.23 14.84
N SER A 548 2.05 6.11 14.10
CA SER A 548 3.31 5.39 13.94
C SER A 548 4.35 6.21 13.17
N ASN A 549 3.94 6.87 12.09
CA ASN A 549 4.80 7.74 11.28
C ASN A 549 5.29 8.96 12.06
N ALA A 550 4.42 9.54 12.90
CA ALA A 550 4.81 10.61 13.81
C ALA A 550 5.84 10.12 14.83
N MET A 551 5.62 8.95 15.46
CA MET A 551 6.59 8.40 16.42
C MET A 551 7.93 8.05 15.78
N ASP A 552 7.94 7.43 14.59
CA ASP A 552 9.22 7.12 13.93
C ASP A 552 9.99 8.38 13.52
N TYR A 553 9.28 9.44 13.11
CA TYR A 553 9.89 10.73 12.85
C TYR A 553 10.47 11.37 14.08
N LEU A 554 9.75 11.37 15.21
CA LEU A 554 10.25 11.95 16.46
C LEU A 554 11.59 11.30 16.84
N VAL A 555 11.72 9.99 16.70
CA VAL A 555 12.98 9.28 16.94
C VAL A 555 14.08 9.69 15.95
N GLN A 556 13.75 9.86 14.66
CA GLN A 556 14.74 10.26 13.64
C GLN A 556 15.17 11.72 13.81
N VAL A 557 14.24 12.63 14.09
CA VAL A 557 14.50 14.06 14.24
C VAL A 557 15.27 14.36 15.51
N ALA A 558 14.95 13.73 16.64
CA ALA A 558 15.76 13.89 17.86
C ALA A 558 17.25 13.58 17.61
N LEU A 559 17.56 12.63 16.70
CA LEU A 559 18.94 12.29 16.34
C LEU A 559 19.62 13.30 15.39
N GLN A 560 18.84 14.06 14.61
CA GLN A 560 19.33 14.93 13.53
C GLN A 560 19.01 16.42 13.74
N LEU A 561 18.40 16.79 14.88
CA LEU A 561 17.84 18.12 15.10
C LEU A 561 18.87 19.25 14.91
N VAL A 562 20.13 19.01 15.31
CA VAL A 562 21.28 19.92 15.09
C VAL A 562 21.53 20.30 13.64
N SER A 563 21.08 19.47 12.68
CA SER A 563 21.24 19.70 11.25
C SER A 563 19.98 20.26 10.57
N MET A 564 18.91 20.48 11.35
CA MET A 564 17.65 21.06 10.85
C MET A 564 17.66 22.58 10.97
N SER A 565 16.76 23.22 10.20
CA SER A 565 16.57 24.68 10.26
C SER A 565 16.10 25.14 11.63
N ASP A 566 16.43 26.39 11.97
CA ASP A 566 16.02 27.03 13.23
C ASP A 566 14.50 26.95 13.44
N ASP A 567 13.72 27.16 12.39
CA ASP A 567 12.26 27.02 12.40
C ASP A 567 11.78 25.65 12.90
N MET A 568 12.49 24.57 12.53
CA MET A 568 12.16 23.20 12.94
C MET A 568 12.61 22.93 14.38
N GLN A 569 13.79 23.44 14.78
CA GLN A 569 14.26 23.33 16.17
C GLN A 569 13.31 24.04 17.14
N GLN A 570 12.82 25.23 16.75
CA GLN A 570 11.83 25.97 17.53
C GLN A 570 10.47 25.28 17.56
N LEU A 571 10.03 24.69 16.45
CA LEU A 571 8.79 23.89 16.42
C LEU A 571 8.89 22.65 17.33
N TRP A 572 10.05 22.00 17.38
CA TRP A 572 10.32 20.88 18.29
C TRP A 572 10.19 21.28 19.76
N ILE A 573 10.84 22.39 20.16
CA ILE A 573 10.74 22.93 21.52
C ILE A 573 9.27 23.25 21.86
N LYS A 574 8.57 23.95 20.96
CA LYS A 574 7.15 24.29 21.14
C LYS A 574 6.28 23.05 21.34
N LEU A 575 6.48 22.01 20.53
CA LEU A 575 5.73 20.76 20.63
C LEU A 575 5.95 20.10 22.00
N ARG A 576 7.21 19.98 22.44
CA ARG A 576 7.57 19.36 23.73
C ARG A 576 6.97 20.12 24.91
N VAL A 577 7.10 21.45 24.91
CA VAL A 577 6.51 22.31 25.95
C VAL A 577 4.99 22.20 25.96
N PHE A 578 4.35 22.19 24.79
CA PHE A 578 2.90 22.03 24.69
C PHE A 578 2.44 20.68 25.26
N ILE A 579 3.06 19.57 24.83
CA ILE A 579 2.73 18.22 25.33
C ILE A 579 2.92 18.13 26.84
N ALA A 580 4.00 18.70 27.39
CA ALA A 580 4.24 18.69 28.83
C ALA A 580 3.16 19.44 29.62
N LYS A 581 2.62 20.53 29.07
CA LYS A 581 1.56 21.33 29.70
C LYS A 581 0.17 20.73 29.53
N HIS A 582 -0.04 19.97 28.46
CA HIS A 582 -1.32 19.44 28.05
C HIS A 582 -1.23 17.91 27.82
N PRO A 583 -1.06 17.05 28.84
CA PRO A 583 -1.04 15.59 28.64
C PRO A 583 -2.34 15.01 28.04
N GLN A 584 -3.38 15.83 27.93
CA GLN A 584 -4.70 15.50 27.44
C GLN A 584 -5.41 16.77 26.96
N LEU A 585 -6.39 16.62 26.09
CA LEU A 585 -7.21 17.71 25.56
C LEU A 585 -8.69 17.31 25.52
N ASP A 586 -9.58 18.27 25.75
CA ASP A 586 -11.02 18.07 25.54
C ASP A 586 -11.38 18.40 24.08
N SER A 587 -10.70 19.38 23.49
CA SER A 587 -10.77 19.72 22.06
C SER A 587 -9.41 20.06 21.46
N LEU A 588 -9.21 19.74 20.17
CA LEU A 588 -8.04 20.20 19.41
C LEU A 588 -8.07 21.72 19.14
N ASP A 589 -9.21 22.38 19.27
CA ASP A 589 -9.34 23.85 19.14
C ASP A 589 -8.60 24.61 20.27
N GLU A 590 -8.23 23.92 21.35
CA GLU A 590 -7.38 24.45 22.41
C GLU A 590 -5.97 24.79 21.91
N VAL A 591 -5.56 24.23 20.76
CA VAL A 591 -4.24 24.46 20.15
C VAL A 591 -4.26 25.74 19.31
N LYS A 592 -3.87 26.85 19.95
CA LYS A 592 -3.88 28.19 19.33
C LYS A 592 -2.73 28.46 18.33
N ASP A 593 -1.60 27.78 18.47
CA ASP A 593 -0.47 27.96 17.56
C ASP A 593 -0.77 27.26 16.22
N GLY A 594 -0.84 28.03 15.14
CA GLY A 594 -1.24 27.54 13.82
C GLY A 594 -0.27 26.55 13.18
N LYS A 595 1.01 26.49 13.61
CA LYS A 595 1.94 25.43 13.18
C LYS A 595 1.68 24.15 14.00
N LEU A 596 1.46 24.25 15.32
CA LEU A 596 1.14 23.09 16.17
C LEU A 596 -0.22 22.46 15.85
N ALA A 597 -1.26 23.26 15.59
CA ALA A 597 -2.61 22.76 15.29
C ALA A 597 -2.61 21.80 14.08
N LYS A 598 -1.67 21.98 13.15
CA LYS A 598 -1.52 21.13 11.94
C LYS A 598 -0.85 19.79 12.20
N ILE A 599 -0.31 19.54 13.39
CA ILE A 599 0.51 18.34 13.68
C ILE A 599 0.01 17.58 14.89
N ILE A 600 -0.66 18.28 15.80
CA ILE A 600 -0.94 17.77 17.14
C ILE A 600 -1.81 16.51 17.11
N PHE A 601 -2.71 16.40 16.13
CA PHE A 601 -3.61 15.26 15.96
C PHE A 601 -2.88 13.93 15.72
N ASN A 602 -1.60 13.94 15.32
CA ASN A 602 -0.81 12.71 15.19
C ASN A 602 -0.25 12.20 16.51
N TYR A 603 -0.22 13.05 17.55
CA TYR A 603 0.37 12.74 18.85
C TYR A 603 -0.68 12.38 19.91
N TYR A 604 -1.93 12.79 19.71
CA TYR A 604 -3.07 12.45 20.55
C TYR A 604 -4.01 11.49 19.81
N TRP A 605 -4.56 10.55 20.55
CA TRP A 605 -5.59 9.64 20.07
C TRP A 605 -6.97 10.19 20.43
N ASP A 606 -7.87 10.30 19.45
CA ASP A 606 -9.28 10.68 19.64
C ASP A 606 -10.11 9.45 20.00
N PHE A 607 -10.65 9.40 21.21
CA PHE A 607 -11.56 8.34 21.65
C PHE A 607 -13.03 8.64 21.34
N GLY A 608 -13.36 9.84 20.84
CA GLY A 608 -14.72 10.28 20.55
C GLY A 608 -15.51 10.77 21.77
N HIS A 609 -15.16 10.28 22.97
CA HIS A 609 -15.72 10.68 24.27
C HIS A 609 -14.63 10.73 25.35
N PRO A 610 -14.89 11.36 26.52
CA PRO A 610 -13.92 11.41 27.61
C PRO A 610 -13.55 10.04 28.18
N VAL A 611 -12.25 9.74 28.23
CA VAL A 611 -11.68 8.49 28.75
C VAL A 611 -10.54 8.76 29.73
N SER A 612 -10.34 7.88 30.71
CA SER A 612 -9.29 8.02 31.75
C SER A 612 -8.03 7.21 31.50
N GLY A 613 -8.08 6.24 30.58
CA GLY A 613 -6.99 5.31 30.30
C GLY A 613 -7.42 4.32 29.21
N PHE A 614 -6.46 3.57 28.67
CA PHE A 614 -6.72 2.70 27.52
C PHE A 614 -5.74 1.53 27.40
N PHE A 615 -6.18 0.48 26.70
CA PHE A 615 -5.34 -0.63 26.30
C PHE A 615 -4.64 -0.34 24.98
N TYR A 616 -3.43 -0.86 24.81
CA TYR A 616 -2.68 -0.72 23.57
C TYR A 616 -1.70 -1.87 23.32
N TYR A 617 -1.23 -1.98 22.08
CA TYR A 617 -0.10 -2.81 21.70
C TYR A 617 0.78 -2.07 20.69
N VAL A 618 2.08 -2.03 20.99
CA VAL A 618 3.11 -1.37 20.18
C VAL A 618 4.25 -2.33 19.86
N GLU A 619 4.91 -2.11 18.73
CA GLU A 619 6.11 -2.82 18.29
C GLU A 619 7.27 -1.84 18.02
N ARG A 620 8.47 -2.40 17.84
CA ARG A 620 9.68 -1.66 17.44
C ARG A 620 10.01 -0.48 18.37
N ASP A 621 9.93 -0.71 19.67
CA ASP A 621 10.24 0.31 20.69
C ASP A 621 9.35 1.55 20.55
N TYR A 622 8.03 1.34 20.69
CA TYR A 622 6.97 2.34 20.53
C TYR A 622 6.79 2.94 19.13
N LYS A 623 7.68 2.68 18.17
CA LYS A 623 7.60 3.24 16.80
C LYS A 623 6.37 2.81 16.00
N ARG A 624 5.76 1.67 16.33
CA ARG A 624 4.61 1.14 15.59
C ARG A 624 3.45 0.88 16.53
N LEU A 625 2.38 1.66 16.38
CA LEU A 625 1.10 1.45 17.06
C LEU A 625 0.27 0.42 16.29
N VAL A 626 0.04 -0.74 16.90
CA VAL A 626 -0.69 -1.84 16.25
C VAL A 626 -2.16 -1.87 16.67
N ALA A 627 -2.42 -1.66 17.96
CA ALA A 627 -3.77 -1.67 18.53
C ALA A 627 -3.90 -0.66 19.67
N ILE A 628 -5.08 -0.09 19.82
CA ILE A 628 -5.44 0.88 20.86
C ILE A 628 -6.97 0.88 21.06
N GLY A 629 -7.43 1.04 22.29
CA GLY A 629 -8.86 1.07 22.62
C GLY A 629 -9.14 0.94 24.12
N GLU A 630 -10.38 1.21 24.54
CA GLU A 630 -10.80 1.12 25.95
C GLU A 630 -11.07 -0.32 26.40
N ASP A 631 -11.47 -1.20 25.48
CA ASP A 631 -11.79 -2.59 25.76
C ASP A 631 -10.59 -3.50 25.46
N ARG A 632 -10.17 -4.29 26.44
CA ARG A 632 -9.01 -5.19 26.31
C ARG A 632 -9.23 -6.23 25.21
N ASP A 633 -10.44 -6.76 25.09
CA ASP A 633 -10.72 -7.81 24.12
C ASP A 633 -10.83 -7.25 22.71
N ASP A 634 -11.29 -6.01 22.54
CA ASP A 634 -11.20 -5.28 21.29
C ASP A 634 -9.75 -5.09 20.83
N VAL A 635 -8.88 -4.63 21.74
CA VAL A 635 -7.45 -4.50 21.44
C VAL A 635 -6.82 -5.85 21.07
N LYS A 636 -7.22 -6.95 21.73
CA LYS A 636 -6.79 -8.30 21.32
C LYS A 636 -7.31 -8.68 19.93
N ARG A 637 -8.57 -8.36 19.58
CA ARG A 637 -9.11 -8.61 18.24
C ARG A 637 -8.33 -7.86 17.18
N GLN A 638 -7.98 -6.59 17.44
CA GLN A 638 -7.11 -5.80 16.57
C GLN A 638 -5.71 -6.43 16.41
N MET A 639 -5.18 -7.13 17.42
CA MET A 639 -3.90 -7.84 17.37
C MET A 639 -3.95 -9.20 16.64
N ALA A 640 -5.11 -9.87 16.62
CA ALA A 640 -5.24 -11.26 16.18
C ALA A 640 -4.89 -11.51 14.70
N ALA A 641 -4.81 -10.47 13.88
CA ALA A 641 -4.42 -10.54 12.48
C ALA A 641 -2.88 -10.59 12.29
N GLY A 642 -2.22 -11.59 12.90
CA GLY A 642 -0.81 -11.90 12.63
C GLY A 642 0.18 -11.80 13.80
N ILE A 643 -0.27 -11.49 15.02
CA ILE A 643 0.59 -11.46 16.22
C ILE A 643 0.50 -12.78 16.98
N LYS A 644 1.61 -13.26 17.56
CA LYS A 644 1.63 -14.48 18.38
C LYS A 644 0.68 -14.32 19.58
N GLN A 645 -0.12 -15.34 19.88
CA GLN A 645 -1.07 -15.37 21.01
C GLN A 645 -0.44 -15.08 22.39
N SER A 646 0.88 -15.23 22.52
CA SER A 646 1.63 -14.93 23.74
C SER A 646 1.74 -13.45 24.07
N PHE A 647 1.54 -12.54 23.11
CA PHE A 647 1.60 -11.10 23.36
C PHE A 647 0.29 -10.59 23.97
N GLN A 648 0.41 -9.77 25.02
CA GLN A 648 -0.74 -9.23 25.75
C GLN A 648 -0.85 -7.71 25.54
N PRO A 649 -2.08 -7.16 25.44
CA PRO A 649 -2.29 -5.72 25.52
C PRO A 649 -1.71 -5.16 26.82
N GLN A 650 -1.07 -4.00 26.72
CA GLN A 650 -0.66 -3.19 27.87
C GLN A 650 -1.81 -2.24 28.22
N TYR A 651 -1.93 -1.85 29.49
CA TYR A 651 -2.86 -0.83 29.95
C TYR A 651 -2.07 0.41 30.33
N LEU A 652 -2.47 1.57 29.82
CA LEU A 652 -1.97 2.86 30.25
C LEU A 652 -3.03 3.50 31.15
N ASP A 653 -2.77 3.51 32.45
CA ASP A 653 -3.37 4.48 33.36
C ASP A 653 -2.32 5.49 33.82
N TYR A 654 -2.79 6.70 34.09
CA TYR A 654 -1.95 7.79 34.53
C TYR A 654 -1.88 7.90 36.05
N GLU A 655 -2.57 7.03 36.80
CA GLU A 655 -2.87 7.26 38.21
C GLU A 655 -1.63 7.16 39.10
N GLU A 656 -0.82 6.11 38.93
CA GLU A 656 0.44 5.97 39.69
C GLU A 656 1.42 7.12 39.37
N TYR A 657 1.52 7.48 38.09
CA TYR A 657 2.40 8.56 37.64
C TYR A 657 1.92 9.94 38.12
N LYS A 658 0.61 10.18 38.09
CA LYS A 658 -0.06 11.37 38.63
C LYS A 658 0.24 11.53 40.11
N GLN A 659 0.06 10.48 40.91
CA GLN A 659 0.35 10.54 42.34
C GLN A 659 1.81 10.88 42.63
N ALA A 660 2.75 10.34 41.86
CA ALA A 660 4.16 10.68 41.97
C ALA A 660 4.41 12.17 41.66
N LEU A 661 3.86 12.68 40.55
CA LEU A 661 3.98 14.08 40.17
C LEU A 661 3.33 15.03 41.18
N GLU A 662 2.16 14.68 41.73
CA GLU A 662 1.50 15.46 42.78
C GLU A 662 2.34 15.54 44.06
N ARG A 663 3.02 14.45 44.45
CA ARG A 663 3.93 14.45 45.61
C ARG A 663 5.11 15.40 45.39
N ILE A 664 5.73 15.35 44.20
CA ILE A 664 6.84 16.22 43.82
C ILE A 664 6.39 17.69 43.83
N TRP A 665 5.27 17.99 43.17
CA TRP A 665 4.84 19.36 42.98
C TRP A 665 4.30 20.03 44.25
N LYS A 666 3.79 19.25 45.21
CA LYS A 666 3.44 19.78 46.55
C LYS A 666 4.63 20.40 47.27
N GLN A 667 5.85 20.02 46.92
CA GLN A 667 7.09 20.49 47.54
C GLN A 667 7.76 21.63 46.74
N GLN A 668 7.15 22.12 45.65
CA GLN A 668 7.73 23.11 44.75
C GLN A 668 6.86 24.39 44.66
N PRO A 669 7.46 25.58 44.54
CA PRO A 669 6.72 26.85 44.65
C PRO A 669 5.89 27.23 43.41
N GLU A 670 6.15 26.69 42.22
CA GLU A 670 5.46 27.15 41.00
C GLU A 670 4.91 25.99 40.15
N LYS A 671 3.59 25.96 39.92
CA LYS A 671 2.88 25.02 39.02
C LYS A 671 2.47 25.66 37.70
N ALA A 672 2.96 26.85 37.40
CA ALA A 672 2.35 27.73 36.40
C ALA A 672 2.26 27.07 35.01
N GLY A 673 1.03 26.67 34.65
CA GLY A 673 0.67 26.21 33.30
C GLY A 673 0.80 24.71 33.01
N TYR A 674 1.14 23.85 33.96
CA TYR A 674 1.18 22.39 33.76
C TYR A 674 -0.09 21.70 34.28
N ASP A 675 -0.85 21.06 33.39
CA ASP A 675 -1.98 20.22 33.79
C ASP A 675 -1.47 18.85 34.25
N LEU A 676 -1.57 18.60 35.56
CA LEU A 676 -1.21 17.33 36.19
C LEU A 676 -2.45 16.53 36.62
N SER A 677 -3.64 16.94 36.20
CA SER A 677 -4.90 16.36 36.68
C SER A 677 -5.15 14.95 36.14
N PHE A 678 -4.67 14.68 34.93
CA PHE A 678 -4.99 13.49 34.15
C PHE A 678 -6.50 13.14 34.18
N LYS A 679 -7.35 14.17 34.08
CA LYS A 679 -8.82 14.01 34.11
C LYS A 679 -9.30 13.21 32.89
N PRO A 680 -10.48 12.55 32.95
CA PRO A 680 -11.06 11.95 31.76
C PRO A 680 -11.22 12.99 30.64
N SER A 681 -10.69 12.69 29.45
CA SER A 681 -10.64 13.62 28.31
C SER A 681 -10.75 12.87 26.98
N ARG A 682 -11.23 13.56 25.94
CA ARG A 682 -11.48 12.96 24.62
C ARG A 682 -10.20 12.59 23.88
N TYR A 683 -9.17 13.43 24.03
CA TYR A 683 -7.88 13.26 23.39
C TYR A 683 -6.82 12.93 24.44
N LEU A 684 -6.23 11.74 24.36
CA LEU A 684 -5.12 11.33 25.21
C LEU A 684 -3.86 11.11 24.38
N LEU A 685 -2.68 11.33 24.96
CA LEU A 685 -1.42 11.07 24.26
C LEU A 685 -1.31 9.60 23.83
N THR A 686 -0.84 9.37 22.61
CA THR A 686 -0.50 8.02 22.15
C THR A 686 0.60 7.41 23.03
N PRO A 687 0.68 6.07 23.18
CA PRO A 687 1.65 5.44 24.08
C PRO A 687 3.10 5.87 23.87
N GLY A 688 3.52 5.98 22.61
CA GLY A 688 4.87 6.38 22.26
C GLY A 688 5.18 7.82 22.66
N VAL A 689 4.22 8.74 22.46
CA VAL A 689 4.39 10.14 22.82
C VAL A 689 4.40 10.32 24.33
N PHE A 690 3.50 9.63 25.05
CA PHE A 690 3.50 9.66 26.51
C PHE A 690 4.85 9.18 27.07
N ASN A 691 5.34 8.03 26.59
CA ASN A 691 6.56 7.45 27.11
C ASN A 691 7.83 8.23 26.72
N ASN A 692 7.93 8.67 25.46
CA ASN A 692 9.17 9.20 24.90
C ASN A 692 9.25 10.73 24.86
N ILE A 693 8.12 11.44 24.95
CA ILE A 693 8.10 12.92 24.95
C ILE A 693 7.61 13.44 26.28
N TYR A 694 6.39 13.10 26.67
CA TYR A 694 5.76 13.71 27.84
C TYR A 694 6.59 13.48 29.11
N LYS A 695 6.98 12.23 29.41
CA LYS A 695 7.81 11.91 30.58
C LYS A 695 9.16 12.62 30.60
N GLY A 696 9.77 12.85 29.42
CA GLY A 696 11.03 13.58 29.29
C GLY A 696 10.83 15.07 29.53
N ALA A 697 9.93 15.69 28.77
CA ALA A 697 9.66 17.12 28.82
C ALA A 697 9.12 17.59 30.19
N ILE A 698 8.29 16.77 30.87
CA ILE A 698 7.86 17.10 32.24
C ILE A 698 9.00 16.93 33.25
N GLY A 699 9.89 15.95 33.05
CA GLY A 699 11.07 15.76 33.88
C GLY A 699 12.05 16.93 33.79
N GLU A 700 12.27 17.43 32.57
CA GLU A 700 13.05 18.63 32.28
C GLU A 700 12.47 19.86 32.96
N ALA A 701 11.16 20.07 32.84
CA ALA A 701 10.47 21.18 33.48
C ALA A 701 10.60 21.15 35.01
N ILE A 702 10.43 19.96 35.62
CA ILE A 702 10.63 19.77 37.07
C ILE A 702 12.07 20.07 37.45
N GLY A 703 13.03 19.48 36.74
CA GLY A 703 14.45 19.63 37.03
C GLY A 703 14.90 21.08 36.94
N GLY A 704 14.51 21.78 35.86
CA GLY A 704 14.81 23.19 35.68
C GLY A 704 14.17 24.08 36.74
N ALA A 705 12.92 23.82 37.14
CA ALA A 705 12.26 24.54 38.22
C ALA A 705 12.99 24.37 39.56
N VAL A 706 13.45 23.15 39.87
CA VAL A 706 14.23 22.85 41.08
C VAL A 706 15.57 23.57 41.07
N MET A 707 16.31 23.52 39.95
CA MET A 707 17.62 24.17 39.86
C MET A 707 17.49 25.69 40.05
N LYS A 708 16.49 26.31 39.40
CA LYS A 708 16.19 27.74 39.56
C LYS A 708 15.76 28.08 41.00
N HIS A 709 14.95 27.23 41.64
CA HIS A 709 14.57 27.42 43.04
C HIS A 709 15.77 27.35 44.00
N LEU A 710 16.73 26.45 43.72
CA LEU A 710 17.99 26.34 44.47
C LEU A 710 19.01 27.44 44.12
N SER A 711 18.63 28.43 43.31
CA SER A 711 19.48 29.55 42.88
C SER A 711 20.72 29.11 42.06
N PHE A 712 20.65 27.98 41.36
CA PHE A 712 21.66 27.63 40.36
C PHE A 712 21.45 28.39 39.05
N ASP A 713 22.56 28.76 38.39
CA ASP A 713 22.55 29.35 37.04
C ASP A 713 22.31 28.25 35.99
N TYR A 714 21.05 27.82 35.91
CA TYR A 714 20.58 26.76 35.02
C TYR A 714 19.92 27.34 33.77
N HIS A 715 20.34 26.80 32.64
CA HIS A 715 19.86 27.11 31.30
C HIS A 715 19.21 25.88 30.68
N ASP A 716 18.03 26.08 30.10
CA ASP A 716 17.22 25.01 29.52
C ASP A 716 17.78 24.58 28.14
N MET A 717 17.29 23.48 27.56
CA MET A 717 17.68 23.05 26.20
C MET A 717 17.52 24.16 25.15
N ALA A 718 16.54 25.05 25.32
CA ALA A 718 16.29 26.17 24.40
C ALA A 718 17.41 27.23 24.39
N ASP A 719 18.25 27.26 25.42
CA ASP A 719 19.39 28.17 25.55
C ASP A 719 20.69 27.58 24.97
N LEU A 720 20.68 26.30 24.57
CA LEU A 720 21.80 25.68 23.86
C LEU A 720 21.93 26.24 22.43
N PRO A 721 23.15 26.33 21.89
CA PRO A 721 23.37 26.70 20.50
C PRO A 721 22.78 25.63 19.59
N ASN A 722 22.34 26.04 18.40
CA ASN A 722 21.71 25.15 17.43
C ASN A 722 22.58 23.93 17.06
N SER A 723 23.92 24.06 17.15
CA SER A 723 24.88 22.96 16.93
C SER A 723 24.87 21.88 18.01
N GLU A 724 24.30 22.17 19.19
CA GLU A 724 24.25 21.28 20.35
C GLU A 724 22.80 20.96 20.81
N MET A 725 21.79 21.45 20.10
CA MET A 725 20.38 21.19 20.39
C MET A 725 20.09 19.67 20.50
N GLU A 726 19.28 19.27 21.50
CA GLU A 726 18.91 17.85 21.81
C GLU A 726 20.12 16.94 22.18
N ARG A 727 21.35 17.47 22.26
CA ARG A 727 22.49 16.69 22.76
C ARG A 727 22.34 16.42 24.25
N PHE A 728 21.96 17.45 24.99
CA PHE A 728 21.67 17.42 26.42
C PHE A 728 20.42 18.25 26.70
N ASP A 729 19.83 18.04 27.87
CA ASP A 729 18.54 18.62 28.22
C ASP A 729 18.67 20.05 28.79
N GLY A 730 19.90 20.49 29.06
CA GLY A 730 20.27 21.85 29.48
C GLY A 730 21.70 21.90 30.01
N TYR A 731 22.06 23.00 30.65
CA TYR A 731 23.38 23.15 31.28
C TYR A 731 23.35 24.03 32.52
N LEU A 732 24.32 23.79 33.42
CA LEU A 732 24.64 24.63 34.56
C LEU A 732 25.89 25.44 34.25
N LYS A 733 25.86 26.71 34.63
CA LYS A 733 27.04 27.58 34.61
C LYS A 733 27.56 27.73 36.04
N ALA A 734 28.78 27.24 36.28
CA ALA A 734 29.45 27.43 37.55
C ALA A 734 29.90 28.89 37.71
N ASP A 735 30.11 29.33 38.96
CA ASP A 735 30.56 30.69 39.30
C ASP A 735 31.89 31.07 38.60
N ASP A 736 32.74 30.08 38.33
CA ASP A 736 34.01 30.25 37.60
C ASP A 736 33.88 30.20 36.08
N GLY A 737 32.64 30.20 35.57
CA GLY A 737 32.31 30.22 34.15
C GLY A 737 32.32 28.86 33.46
N ARG A 738 32.65 27.77 34.15
CA ARG A 738 32.62 26.42 33.57
C ARG A 738 31.19 25.95 33.31
N ILE A 739 31.01 25.25 32.20
CA ILE A 739 29.72 24.68 31.79
C ILE A 739 29.67 23.17 32.07
N VAL A 740 28.58 22.75 32.69
CA VAL A 740 28.27 21.35 32.98
C VAL A 740 26.92 21.01 32.36
N TYR A 741 26.90 20.06 31.43
CA TYR A 741 25.63 19.64 30.85
C TYR A 741 24.79 18.86 31.84
N VAL A 742 23.47 18.94 31.68
CA VAL A 742 22.51 18.20 32.48
C VAL A 742 21.68 17.30 31.55
N ASP A 743 21.51 16.06 31.96
CA ASP A 743 20.73 15.05 31.25
C ASP A 743 19.74 14.45 32.26
N TRP A 744 18.48 14.88 32.17
CA TRP A 744 17.40 14.46 33.04
C TRP A 744 16.91 13.07 32.62
N LYS A 745 16.59 12.25 33.62
CA LYS A 745 16.04 10.91 33.42
C LYS A 745 14.82 10.69 34.29
N ASN A 746 13.92 9.83 33.81
CA ASN A 746 12.73 9.43 34.56
C ASN A 746 12.55 7.92 34.45
N TYR A 747 13.59 7.18 34.83
CA TYR A 747 13.63 5.72 34.73
C TYR A 747 12.91 5.09 35.91
N ASN A 748 12.10 4.07 35.65
CA ASN A 748 11.72 3.12 36.69
C ASN A 748 12.97 2.30 37.06
N THR A 749 13.43 2.43 38.30
CA THR A 749 14.75 1.95 38.78
C THR A 749 14.88 0.42 38.90
N ASP A 750 13.91 -0.34 38.38
CA ASP A 750 13.93 -1.80 38.36
C ASP A 750 14.69 -2.42 37.19
N ALA A 751 15.10 -1.62 36.20
CA ALA A 751 15.93 -2.09 35.09
C ALA A 751 17.23 -2.77 35.58
N PRO A 752 17.64 -3.91 34.99
CA PRO A 752 18.83 -4.63 35.41
C PRO A 752 20.09 -3.78 35.20
N SER A 753 20.97 -3.81 36.20
CA SER A 753 22.22 -3.03 36.35
C SER A 753 23.24 -3.15 35.22
N GLY A 754 22.94 -3.88 34.14
CA GLY A 754 23.77 -3.98 32.93
C GLY A 754 23.63 -2.79 31.96
N ASP A 755 22.62 -1.94 32.12
CA ASP A 755 22.36 -0.78 31.23
C ASP A 755 23.12 0.50 31.61
N ASN A 756 23.61 0.62 32.85
CA ASN A 756 24.35 1.81 33.29
C ASN A 756 25.63 2.03 32.47
N ASP A 757 26.35 0.96 32.15
CA ASP A 757 27.56 1.03 31.32
C ASP A 757 27.27 1.45 29.87
N GLN A 758 26.15 1.02 29.30
CA GLN A 758 25.74 1.43 27.95
C GLN A 758 25.27 2.88 27.92
N THR A 759 24.50 3.29 28.94
CA THR A 759 24.03 4.68 29.11
C THR A 759 25.20 5.64 29.28
N VAL A 760 26.18 5.30 30.14
CA VAL A 760 27.39 6.10 30.35
C VAL A 760 28.24 6.15 29.08
N LYS A 761 28.40 5.04 28.35
CA LYS A 761 29.12 5.02 27.06
C LYS A 761 28.44 5.93 26.03
N TRP A 762 27.11 5.88 25.94
CA TRP A 762 26.35 6.74 25.03
C TRP A 762 26.49 8.22 25.39
N ILE A 763 26.42 8.56 26.67
CA ILE A 763 26.57 9.94 27.15
C ILE A 763 28.00 10.46 26.98
N LYS A 764 29.03 9.61 27.18
CA LYS A 764 30.42 9.97 26.83
C LYS A 764 30.58 10.26 25.34
N ARG A 765 29.88 9.51 24.48
CA ARG A 765 29.87 9.77 23.04
C ARG A 765 29.19 11.10 22.72
N LYS A 766 28.03 11.39 23.32
CA LYS A 766 27.35 12.70 23.21
C LYS A 766 28.25 13.85 23.66
N LEU A 767 28.99 13.68 24.76
CA LEU A 767 29.91 14.68 25.28
C LEU A 767 31.08 14.98 24.31
N GLY A 768 31.42 14.05 23.43
CA GLY A 768 32.38 14.28 22.34
C GLY A 768 31.82 15.01 21.13
N MET A 769 30.52 15.35 21.12
CA MET A 769 29.81 16.02 20.02
C MET A 769 29.45 17.48 20.34
N VAL A 770 29.94 18.01 21.45
CA VAL A 770 29.60 19.33 22.00
C VAL A 770 30.87 20.09 22.38
N GLU A 771 30.80 21.41 22.44
CA GLU A 771 31.96 22.31 22.60
C GLU A 771 31.86 23.23 23.83
N MET A 772 30.65 23.62 24.28
CA MET A 772 30.48 24.57 25.40
C MET A 772 31.01 24.05 26.75
N GLY A 773 30.75 22.77 27.04
CA GLY A 773 31.08 22.11 28.30
C GLY A 773 31.89 20.84 28.09
N LYS A 774 32.59 20.40 29.15
CA LYS A 774 33.42 19.18 29.13
C LYS A 774 32.99 18.12 30.13
N SER A 775 31.90 18.33 30.84
CA SER A 775 31.37 17.35 31.79
C SER A 775 29.85 17.34 31.76
N VAL A 776 29.25 16.25 32.25
CA VAL A 776 27.80 16.06 32.26
C VAL A 776 27.34 15.39 33.54
N ILE A 777 26.20 15.82 34.06
CA ILE A 777 25.51 15.20 35.19
C ILE A 777 24.22 14.55 34.68
N ILE A 778 24.08 13.26 34.97
CA ILE A 778 22.85 12.50 34.74
C ILE A 778 22.05 12.54 36.02
N ILE A 779 20.82 13.05 35.96
CA ILE A 779 19.96 13.20 37.14
C ILE A 779 18.64 12.48 36.91
N ASN A 780 18.37 11.42 37.67
CA ASN A 780 17.05 10.81 37.66
C ASN A 780 16.06 11.66 38.49
N ILE A 781 14.85 11.88 38.01
CA ILE A 781 13.87 12.76 38.68
C ILE A 781 13.28 12.09 39.93
N SER A 782 13.00 10.78 39.90
CA SER A 782 12.33 10.11 41.02
C SER A 782 12.92 8.74 41.33
N LYS A 783 12.94 8.40 42.63
CA LYS A 783 13.23 7.05 43.12
C LYS A 783 11.97 6.19 43.01
N TRP A 784 11.95 5.24 42.06
CA TRP A 784 10.81 4.34 41.86
C TRP A 784 10.94 3.00 42.60
N SER A 785 12.15 2.62 43.05
CA SER A 785 12.39 1.35 43.74
C SER A 785 13.51 1.39 44.80
N ASN A 786 13.59 0.32 45.61
CA ASN A 786 14.47 0.21 46.77
C ASN A 786 15.93 -0.17 46.48
N LYS A 787 16.35 -0.24 45.20
CA LYS A 787 17.75 -0.53 44.86
C LYS A 787 18.66 0.64 45.24
N LYS A 788 19.75 0.35 45.97
CA LYS A 788 20.79 1.34 46.31
C LYS A 788 21.64 1.67 45.08
N MET A 789 21.41 2.82 44.46
CA MET A 789 22.39 3.44 43.55
C MET A 789 23.41 4.22 44.37
N GLN A 790 24.71 4.03 44.13
CA GLN A 790 25.75 4.84 44.75
C GLN A 790 25.84 6.18 44.03
N ALA A 791 25.55 7.27 44.74
CA ALA A 791 25.82 8.61 44.23
C ALA A 791 27.34 8.80 44.07
N ILE A 792 27.76 9.39 42.95
CA ILE A 792 29.15 9.81 42.78
C ILE A 792 29.24 11.25 43.29
N GLN A 793 29.78 11.44 44.50
CA GLN A 793 30.02 12.77 45.06
C GLN A 793 31.02 13.55 44.19
N ILE A 794 30.70 14.80 43.86
CA ILE A 794 31.63 15.75 43.24
C ILE A 794 32.49 16.35 44.37
N ALA A 795 33.45 15.58 44.91
CA ALA A 795 34.27 16.02 46.03
C ALA A 795 35.50 16.85 45.61
N ASP A 796 36.02 16.64 44.39
CA ASP A 796 37.32 17.20 43.93
C ASP A 796 37.18 18.19 42.75
N GLY A 797 36.01 18.82 42.59
CA GLY A 797 35.72 19.72 41.47
C GLY A 797 35.36 19.02 40.15
N LEU A 798 35.06 19.83 39.13
CA LEU A 798 34.67 19.36 37.80
C LEU A 798 35.90 18.91 37.00
N ALA A 799 35.90 17.65 36.57
CA ALA A 799 36.97 17.07 35.74
C ALA A 799 36.52 16.95 34.27
N ASP A 800 37.44 17.25 33.35
CA ASP A 800 37.22 17.14 31.92
C ASP A 800 36.85 15.70 31.51
N LYS A 801 35.85 15.58 30.63
CA LYS A 801 35.29 14.33 30.06
C LYS A 801 34.68 13.37 31.10
N LYS A 802 34.31 13.87 32.28
CA LYS A 802 33.68 13.07 33.33
C LYS A 802 32.15 13.08 33.22
N VAL A 803 31.56 11.93 33.50
CA VAL A 803 30.10 11.72 33.62
C VAL A 803 29.81 11.50 35.10
N TYR A 804 29.00 12.37 35.67
CA TYR A 804 28.53 12.28 37.05
C TYR A 804 27.11 11.70 37.05
N GLN A 805 26.79 10.91 38.08
CA GLN A 805 25.46 10.31 38.23
C GLN A 805 24.87 10.69 39.58
N TYR A 806 23.71 11.33 39.50
CA TYR A 806 22.88 11.65 40.65
C TYR A 806 21.67 10.71 40.66
N PRO A 807 21.52 9.87 41.72
CA PRO A 807 20.67 8.68 41.66
C PRO A 807 19.17 8.99 41.60
N TYR A 808 18.72 10.05 42.26
CA TYR A 808 17.35 10.56 42.20
C TYR A 808 17.27 11.95 42.85
N LEU A 809 16.50 12.85 42.24
CA LEU A 809 16.21 14.18 42.76
C LEU A 809 15.15 14.15 43.87
N PHE A 810 14.10 13.33 43.67
CA PHE A 810 13.02 13.14 44.63
C PHE A 810 12.96 11.70 45.13
N ASP A 811 12.78 11.53 46.44
CA ASP A 811 12.53 10.21 47.04
C ASP A 811 11.10 9.70 46.73
N GLU A 812 10.76 8.50 47.19
CA GLU A 812 9.46 7.86 46.98
C GLU A 812 8.28 8.69 47.55
N LYS A 813 8.56 9.57 48.52
CA LYS A 813 7.57 10.47 49.15
C LYS A 813 7.49 11.83 48.45
N GLY A 814 8.28 12.05 47.40
CA GLY A 814 8.37 13.32 46.67
C GLY A 814 9.20 14.37 47.40
N LYS A 815 10.01 13.99 48.40
CA LYS A 815 10.90 14.92 49.10
C LYS A 815 12.18 15.11 48.28
N LEU A 816 12.62 16.36 48.15
CA LEU A 816 13.88 16.71 47.51
C LEU A 816 15.07 16.12 48.32
N ASN A 817 16.00 15.48 47.62
CA ASN A 817 17.20 14.82 48.15
C ASN A 817 18.38 15.79 48.29
#